data_AF-A0A6G0Y3M8-F1
#
_entry.id   AF-A0A6G0Y3M8-F1
#
_cell.length_a   1.000
_cell.length_b   1.000
_cell.length_c   1.000
_cell.angle_alpha   90.00
_cell.angle_beta   90.00
_cell.angle_gamma   90.00
#
_symmetry.space_group_name_H-M   'P 1'
#
loop_
_entity.id
_entity.type
_entity.pdbx_description
1 polymer ?
#
loop_
_entity_poly.entity_id
_entity_poly.type
_entity_poly.pdbx_seq_one_letter_code
_entity_poly.pdbx_strand_id
1 'polypeptide(L)'
;MEFKSQAESGLQLLERLVARPTIKNLTPLLPDELTSETIEIIGDASTGKTLFLTECVAKCITPQNSYGLDTGVVYIDLDGQFNITKLVKIVKRLVKNADDKLVKFCLNKLTLINCFDSPTLYVTFQRLKLFLTEQSQVGLVILDSVSANYWQDSASGGEKYMDTYVEKMISSLKICLEDFKVPIMFTRQSYFQSKQSDSLLDCVNRKIEFKRLDSDYYATENHKMALNTDLNTLDLEQIIKCIQNGCVPEVSTNENQLDNREKALLAHLEFAKSILNKLSILLTRLLNNDVDLQIKLQDILNPCLYLCGEHCNSNFLWSDEESHTLMKLCIEKLCSLAHHKNIEELIAHLGISKIFFGLQCKLENDNWKKYPAAVECFIWILKYLKMPHLNSLLYLVMPLPLNMFDDYQDSNILTALDAFQHIIDNTPSAELTMSGYDIVLLKSFETGLRSFEYQLIPNLMKCFLSLISKMQMKHLSNKHSLEWTKFDDVMNILLPRMELERKHEPIVCYASILPLVLESTGLSCIRWSERLIPLFSEYIMNSQSTFFTVKAIEVFIQQTWPRQCTHWNVLLVILIKALYSEDKNAVQPNEENILVIVECIKTLEAARPECIRNVLNKLKECKEFQSKIIFKKYLEML
;
A
#
# COMPACT_ATOMS: atom_id res chain seq x y z
N MET A 1 -31.95 10.70 -37.87
CA MET A 1 -32.83 9.53 -38.07
C MET A 1 -34.21 10.06 -38.39
N GLU A 2 -34.70 9.78 -39.59
CA GLU A 2 -36.09 10.07 -39.98
C GLU A 2 -37.02 9.22 -39.11
N PHE A 3 -37.90 9.87 -38.34
CA PHE A 3 -39.00 9.19 -37.65
C PHE A 3 -39.98 8.67 -38.71
N LYS A 4 -39.79 7.44 -39.16
CA LYS A 4 -40.87 6.70 -39.82
C LYS A 4 -41.93 6.41 -38.77
N SER A 5 -43.13 6.95 -38.97
CA SER A 5 -44.31 6.55 -38.23
C SER A 5 -44.51 5.04 -38.42
N GLN A 6 -44.18 4.24 -37.40
CA GLN A 6 -44.61 2.85 -37.36
C GLN A 6 -46.11 2.87 -37.09
N ALA A 7 -46.91 2.55 -38.12
CA ALA A 7 -48.31 2.27 -37.93
C ALA A 7 -48.42 0.94 -37.17
N GLU A 8 -48.71 1.01 -35.88
CA GLU A 8 -49.03 -0.16 -35.04
C GLU A 8 -50.41 -0.70 -35.47
N SER A 9 -50.54 -2.01 -35.66
CA SER A 9 -51.84 -2.61 -35.92
C SER A 9 -52.70 -2.63 -34.64
N GLY A 10 -54.03 -2.60 -34.76
CA GLY A 10 -54.92 -2.66 -33.60
C GLY A 10 -54.72 -3.91 -32.73
N LEU A 11 -54.22 -5.02 -33.32
CA LEU A 11 -53.88 -6.24 -32.59
C LEU A 11 -52.62 -6.05 -31.72
N GLN A 12 -51.58 -5.43 -32.28
CA GLN A 12 -50.34 -5.12 -31.55
C GLN A 12 -50.59 -4.14 -30.39
N LEU A 13 -51.47 -3.16 -30.60
CA LEU A 13 -51.90 -2.24 -29.54
C LEU A 13 -52.60 -3.00 -28.40
N LEU A 14 -53.50 -3.94 -28.73
CA LEU A 14 -54.18 -4.75 -27.72
C LEU A 14 -53.22 -5.70 -27.00
N GLU A 15 -52.31 -6.37 -27.72
CA GLU A 15 -51.27 -7.22 -27.14
C GLU A 15 -50.32 -6.44 -26.22
N ARG A 16 -50.04 -5.17 -26.53
CA ARG A 16 -49.29 -4.26 -25.65
C ARG A 16 -50.05 -3.91 -24.37
N LEU A 17 -51.38 -3.85 -24.43
CA LEU A 17 -52.25 -3.58 -23.28
C LEU A 17 -52.56 -4.85 -22.44
N VAL A 18 -52.24 -6.05 -22.94
CA VAL A 18 -52.40 -7.29 -22.17
C VAL A 18 -51.46 -7.27 -20.96
N ALA A 19 -52.02 -7.52 -19.78
CA ALA A 19 -51.25 -7.62 -18.54
C ALA A 19 -50.26 -8.80 -18.64
N ARG A 20 -48.97 -8.48 -18.57
CA ARG A 20 -47.89 -9.46 -18.52
C ARG A 20 -47.82 -10.14 -17.15
N PRO A 21 -47.26 -11.36 -17.07
CA PRO A 21 -47.11 -12.03 -15.79
C PRO A 21 -46.13 -11.26 -14.90
N THR A 22 -46.58 -10.87 -13.70
CA THR A 22 -45.72 -10.17 -12.74
C THR A 22 -44.82 -11.17 -12.03
N ILE A 23 -43.53 -10.82 -11.93
CA ILE A 23 -42.54 -11.66 -11.27
C ILE A 23 -42.61 -11.37 -9.78
N LYS A 24 -43.16 -12.32 -9.03
CA LYS A 24 -43.23 -12.24 -7.57
C LYS A 24 -42.26 -13.19 -6.89
N ASN A 25 -41.62 -12.77 -5.81
CA ASN A 25 -40.75 -13.61 -4.99
C ASN A 25 -39.64 -14.33 -5.79
N LEU A 26 -38.98 -13.67 -6.75
CA LEU A 26 -37.94 -14.30 -7.59
C LEU A 26 -36.77 -14.82 -6.73
N THR A 27 -36.22 -13.97 -5.89
CA THR A 27 -35.17 -14.34 -4.93
C THR A 27 -35.35 -13.55 -3.65
N PRO A 28 -34.89 -14.03 -2.49
CA PRO A 28 -34.90 -13.25 -1.25
C PRO A 28 -34.15 -11.91 -1.35
N LEU A 29 -33.24 -11.80 -2.34
CA LEU A 29 -32.42 -10.63 -2.65
C LEU A 29 -33.12 -9.61 -3.57
N LEU A 30 -34.37 -9.85 -3.94
CA LEU A 30 -35.15 -9.01 -4.85
C LEU A 30 -36.51 -8.73 -4.20
N PRO A 31 -37.16 -7.60 -4.53
CA PRO A 31 -38.45 -7.23 -3.94
C PRO A 31 -39.52 -8.26 -4.27
N ASP A 32 -40.58 -8.28 -3.45
CA ASP A 32 -41.70 -9.20 -3.59
C ASP A 32 -42.41 -9.11 -4.95
N GLU A 33 -42.30 -7.99 -5.67
CA GLU A 33 -42.88 -7.82 -7.02
C GLU A 33 -41.96 -6.97 -7.93
N LEU A 34 -41.56 -7.55 -9.07
CA LEU A 34 -40.80 -6.89 -10.14
C LEU A 34 -41.71 -6.55 -11.31
N THR A 35 -41.75 -5.27 -11.68
CA THR A 35 -42.58 -4.77 -12.79
C THR A 35 -41.72 -4.22 -13.92
N SER A 36 -41.20 -3.00 -13.83
CA SER A 36 -40.39 -2.36 -14.87
C SER A 36 -39.02 -1.91 -14.37
N GLU A 37 -38.53 -2.54 -13.30
CA GLU A 37 -37.25 -2.19 -12.71
C GLU A 37 -36.08 -2.72 -13.56
N THR A 38 -35.01 -1.94 -13.58
CA THR A 38 -33.72 -2.31 -14.16
C THR A 38 -32.75 -2.66 -13.03
N ILE A 39 -32.25 -3.88 -13.05
CA ILE A 39 -31.39 -4.45 -12.02
C ILE A 39 -30.01 -4.68 -12.60
N GLU A 40 -29.02 -4.01 -12.02
CA GLU A 40 -27.61 -4.20 -12.34
C GLU A 40 -26.98 -5.22 -11.39
N ILE A 41 -26.28 -6.21 -11.94
CA ILE A 41 -25.54 -7.22 -11.18
C ILE A 41 -24.05 -7.05 -11.44
N ILE A 42 -23.31 -6.63 -10.41
CA ILE A 42 -21.87 -6.34 -10.49
C ILE A 42 -21.07 -7.37 -9.72
N GLY A 43 -19.88 -7.74 -10.21
CA GLY A 43 -18.90 -8.51 -9.47
C GLY A 43 -17.71 -8.90 -10.32
N ASP A 44 -16.64 -9.41 -9.70
CA ASP A 44 -15.44 -9.85 -10.41
C ASP A 44 -15.71 -11.10 -11.27
N ALA A 45 -14.77 -11.43 -12.15
CA ALA A 45 -14.83 -12.69 -12.88
C ALA A 45 -14.95 -13.88 -11.90
N SER A 46 -15.81 -14.84 -12.23
CA SER A 46 -16.03 -16.05 -11.41
C SER A 46 -16.69 -15.83 -10.03
N THR A 47 -17.36 -14.71 -9.78
CA THR A 47 -18.14 -14.49 -8.53
C THR A 47 -19.53 -15.12 -8.50
N GLY A 48 -19.93 -15.83 -9.57
CA GLY A 48 -21.22 -16.52 -9.63
C GLY A 48 -22.37 -15.74 -10.28
N LYS A 49 -22.12 -14.58 -10.91
CA LYS A 49 -23.15 -13.77 -11.60
C LYS A 49 -24.03 -14.57 -12.58
N THR A 50 -23.41 -15.28 -13.52
CA THR A 50 -24.12 -16.12 -14.49
C THR A 50 -24.84 -17.30 -13.83
N LEU A 51 -24.31 -17.83 -12.71
CA LEU A 51 -24.99 -18.87 -11.94
C LEU A 51 -26.27 -18.33 -11.30
N PHE A 52 -26.20 -17.15 -10.67
CA PHE A 52 -27.35 -16.46 -10.11
C PHE A 52 -28.41 -16.16 -11.18
N LEU A 53 -28.02 -15.63 -12.34
CA LEU A 53 -28.93 -15.44 -13.47
C LEU A 53 -29.57 -16.75 -13.92
N THR A 54 -28.80 -17.84 -13.97
CA THR A 54 -29.31 -19.17 -14.34
C THR A 54 -30.33 -19.68 -13.32
N GLU A 55 -30.14 -19.42 -12.02
CA GLU A 55 -31.11 -19.76 -10.97
C GLU A 55 -32.39 -18.93 -11.08
N CYS A 56 -32.27 -17.63 -11.37
CA CYS A 56 -33.43 -16.77 -11.67
C CYS A 56 -34.22 -17.30 -12.87
N VAL A 57 -33.54 -17.63 -13.98
CA VAL A 57 -34.17 -18.21 -15.16
C VAL A 57 -34.87 -19.51 -14.81
N ALA A 58 -34.20 -20.41 -14.07
CA ALA A 58 -34.76 -21.70 -13.69
C ALA A 58 -36.07 -21.54 -12.91
N LYS A 59 -36.15 -20.56 -12.01
CA LYS A 59 -37.37 -20.30 -11.22
C LYS A 59 -38.47 -19.61 -12.03
N CYS A 60 -38.12 -18.75 -12.99
CA CYS A 60 -39.09 -18.15 -13.89
C CYS A 60 -39.79 -19.20 -14.76
N ILE A 61 -39.02 -20.06 -15.42
CA ILE A 61 -39.56 -21.01 -16.40
C ILE A 61 -40.27 -22.22 -15.79
N THR A 62 -40.07 -22.49 -14.49
CA THR A 62 -40.71 -23.62 -13.81
C THR A 62 -42.18 -23.33 -13.50
N PRO A 63 -43.05 -24.36 -13.49
CA PRO A 63 -44.47 -24.17 -13.21
C PRO A 63 -44.75 -23.71 -11.78
N GLN A 64 -45.84 -22.94 -11.59
CA GLN A 64 -46.28 -22.45 -10.28
C GLN A 64 -46.50 -23.57 -9.25
N ASN A 65 -46.93 -24.75 -9.69
CA ASN A 65 -47.13 -25.93 -8.83
C ASN A 65 -45.83 -26.43 -8.15
N SER A 66 -44.67 -25.96 -8.60
CA SER A 66 -43.34 -26.33 -8.08
C SER A 66 -42.55 -25.12 -7.59
N TYR A 67 -43.24 -24.13 -7.00
CA TYR A 67 -42.65 -22.87 -6.51
C TYR A 67 -41.94 -22.02 -7.60
N GLY A 68 -42.29 -22.24 -8.87
CA GLY A 68 -41.87 -21.43 -10.01
C GLY A 68 -42.85 -20.31 -10.35
N LEU A 69 -42.55 -19.53 -11.39
CA LEU A 69 -43.38 -18.38 -11.80
C LEU A 69 -44.15 -18.61 -13.11
N ASP A 70 -43.84 -19.68 -13.82
CA ASP A 70 -44.44 -20.05 -15.11
C ASP A 70 -44.29 -18.98 -16.21
N THR A 71 -43.26 -18.13 -16.11
CA THR A 71 -43.01 -16.98 -17.00
C THR A 71 -41.93 -17.24 -18.04
N GLY A 72 -42.08 -16.61 -19.21
CA GLY A 72 -41.08 -16.62 -20.27
C GLY A 72 -39.91 -15.69 -19.97
N VAL A 73 -38.71 -16.10 -20.37
CA VAL A 73 -37.46 -15.33 -20.17
C VAL A 73 -36.74 -15.19 -21.50
N VAL A 74 -36.30 -13.96 -21.81
CA VAL A 74 -35.36 -13.70 -22.92
C VAL A 74 -33.97 -13.50 -22.33
N TYR A 75 -33.02 -14.34 -22.74
CA TYR A 75 -31.63 -14.28 -22.31
C TYR A 75 -30.74 -13.88 -23.49
N ILE A 76 -30.08 -12.73 -23.39
CA ILE A 76 -29.12 -12.24 -24.38
C ILE A 76 -27.72 -12.54 -23.86
N ASP A 77 -27.06 -13.53 -24.45
CA ASP A 77 -25.69 -13.92 -24.13
C ASP A 77 -24.71 -13.17 -25.03
N LEU A 78 -23.92 -12.30 -24.42
CA LEU A 78 -22.91 -11.46 -25.07
C LEU A 78 -21.51 -12.08 -24.95
N ASP A 79 -21.24 -12.82 -23.88
CA ASP A 79 -19.94 -13.44 -23.62
C ASP A 79 -19.88 -14.94 -24.03
N GLY A 80 -20.99 -15.53 -24.43
CA GLY A 80 -21.10 -16.95 -24.79
C GLY A 80 -20.94 -17.89 -23.59
N GLN A 81 -21.18 -17.40 -22.37
CA GLN A 81 -20.93 -18.15 -21.13
C GLN A 81 -22.16 -18.94 -20.64
N PHE A 82 -23.32 -18.76 -21.26
CA PHE A 82 -24.55 -19.41 -20.83
C PHE A 82 -24.52 -20.92 -21.11
N ASN A 83 -24.73 -21.72 -20.07
CA ASN A 83 -24.69 -23.17 -20.19
C ASN A 83 -26.06 -23.80 -19.88
N ILE A 84 -26.75 -24.23 -20.95
CA ILE A 84 -28.07 -24.86 -20.86
C ILE A 84 -28.06 -26.16 -20.03
N THR A 85 -26.95 -26.90 -19.99
CA THR A 85 -26.86 -28.13 -19.18
C THR A 85 -26.87 -27.82 -17.68
N LYS A 86 -26.31 -26.68 -17.26
CA LYS A 86 -26.39 -26.22 -15.86
C LYS A 86 -27.82 -25.81 -15.52
N LEU A 87 -28.51 -25.10 -16.42
CA LEU A 87 -29.92 -24.76 -16.25
C LEU A 87 -30.78 -26.02 -16.06
N VAL A 88 -30.64 -27.02 -16.94
CA VAL A 88 -31.40 -28.27 -16.84
C VAL A 88 -31.16 -28.98 -15.51
N LYS A 89 -29.91 -28.98 -15.01
CA LYS A 89 -29.59 -29.56 -13.69
C LYS A 89 -30.29 -28.81 -12.55
N ILE A 90 -30.38 -27.48 -12.62
CA ILE A 90 -31.06 -26.66 -11.60
C ILE A 90 -32.58 -26.90 -11.68
N VAL A 91 -33.17 -26.90 -12.87
CA VAL A 91 -34.60 -27.19 -13.07
C VAL A 91 -34.98 -28.56 -12.53
N LYS A 92 -34.17 -29.60 -12.80
CA LYS A 92 -34.37 -30.96 -12.27
C LYS A 92 -34.25 -31.03 -10.74
N ARG A 93 -33.51 -30.12 -10.09
CA ARG A 93 -33.45 -30.02 -8.62
C ARG A 93 -34.68 -29.32 -8.03
N LEU A 94 -35.18 -28.28 -8.71
CA LEU A 94 -36.35 -27.52 -8.26
C LEU A 94 -37.65 -28.32 -8.39
N VAL A 95 -37.79 -29.12 -9.46
CA VAL A 95 -38.97 -29.95 -9.70
C VAL A 95 -38.70 -31.38 -9.24
N LYS A 96 -39.22 -31.77 -8.06
CA LYS A 96 -39.14 -33.17 -7.56
C LYS A 96 -39.83 -34.11 -8.57
N ASN A 97 -39.13 -35.14 -9.04
CA ASN A 97 -39.58 -36.11 -10.06
C ASN A 97 -39.84 -35.51 -11.46
N ALA A 98 -38.94 -34.66 -11.94
CA ALA A 98 -39.04 -34.07 -13.28
C ALA A 98 -38.87 -35.10 -14.41
N ASP A 99 -39.97 -35.41 -15.11
CA ASP A 99 -39.93 -36.10 -16.40
C ASP A 99 -39.29 -35.21 -17.48
N ASP A 100 -38.61 -35.82 -18.46
CA ASP A 100 -37.98 -35.08 -19.56
C ASP A 100 -38.98 -34.27 -20.40
N LYS A 101 -40.26 -34.66 -20.41
CA LYS A 101 -41.36 -33.90 -21.03
C LYS A 101 -41.61 -32.57 -20.32
N LEU A 102 -41.58 -32.55 -18.98
CA LEU A 102 -41.78 -31.34 -18.19
C LEU A 102 -40.59 -30.39 -18.34
N VAL A 103 -39.37 -30.93 -18.37
CA VAL A 103 -38.16 -30.12 -18.63
C VAL A 103 -38.23 -29.47 -20.01
N LYS A 104 -38.64 -30.22 -21.04
CA LYS A 104 -38.81 -29.65 -22.40
C LYS A 104 -39.88 -28.56 -22.43
N PHE A 105 -40.98 -28.73 -21.68
CA PHE A 105 -42.00 -27.70 -21.54
C PHE A 105 -41.46 -26.43 -20.88
N CYS A 106 -40.65 -26.54 -19.82
CA CYS A 106 -40.00 -25.40 -19.17
C CYS A 106 -39.02 -24.69 -20.12
N LEU A 107 -38.21 -25.46 -20.85
CA LEU A 107 -37.21 -24.90 -21.77
C LEU A 107 -37.84 -24.17 -22.96
N ASN A 108 -39.05 -24.54 -23.40
CA ASN A 108 -39.78 -23.81 -24.44
C ASN A 108 -40.11 -22.36 -24.04
N LYS A 109 -40.05 -22.02 -22.75
CA LYS A 109 -40.29 -20.66 -22.24
C LYS A 109 -39.01 -19.80 -22.21
N LEU A 110 -37.85 -20.38 -22.47
CA LEU A 110 -36.57 -19.68 -22.55
C LEU A 110 -36.24 -19.37 -24.01
N THR A 111 -36.03 -18.08 -24.31
CA THR A 111 -35.49 -17.64 -25.60
C THR A 111 -34.05 -17.19 -25.39
N LEU A 112 -33.09 -17.94 -25.93
CA LEU A 112 -31.65 -17.62 -25.88
C LEU A 112 -31.22 -16.93 -27.19
N ILE A 113 -30.60 -15.77 -27.08
CA ILE A 113 -30.08 -14.99 -28.20
C ILE A 113 -28.59 -14.74 -27.96
N ASN A 114 -27.74 -15.25 -28.85
CA ASN A 114 -26.30 -15.02 -28.77
C ASN A 114 -25.92 -13.84 -29.67
N CYS A 115 -25.28 -12.81 -29.11
CA CYS A 115 -24.90 -11.59 -29.82
C CYS A 115 -23.44 -11.26 -29.51
N PHE A 116 -22.55 -11.38 -30.50
CA PHE A 116 -21.11 -11.19 -30.30
C PHE A 116 -20.58 -9.83 -30.78
N ASP A 117 -21.47 -8.99 -31.34
CA ASP A 117 -21.10 -7.74 -31.98
C ASP A 117 -22.22 -6.70 -31.84
N SER A 118 -21.83 -5.44 -31.65
CA SER A 118 -22.75 -4.35 -31.29
C SER A 118 -23.81 -4.03 -32.34
N PRO A 119 -23.53 -4.03 -33.67
CA PRO A 119 -24.58 -3.86 -34.67
C PRO A 119 -25.67 -4.94 -34.57
N THR A 120 -25.29 -6.20 -34.34
CA THR A 120 -26.21 -7.33 -34.16
C THR A 120 -27.03 -7.16 -32.88
N LEU A 121 -26.43 -6.63 -31.82
CA LEU A 121 -27.12 -6.30 -30.57
C LEU A 121 -28.19 -5.21 -30.76
N TYR A 122 -27.87 -4.12 -31.47
CA TYR A 122 -28.84 -3.05 -31.75
C TYR A 122 -30.02 -3.53 -32.60
N VAL A 123 -29.76 -4.35 -33.62
CA VAL A 123 -30.83 -4.98 -34.41
C VAL A 123 -31.68 -5.91 -33.54
N THR A 124 -31.03 -6.64 -32.62
CA THR A 124 -31.72 -7.50 -31.66
C THR A 124 -32.66 -6.70 -30.76
N PHE A 125 -32.25 -5.53 -30.26
CA PHE A 125 -33.15 -4.67 -29.45
C PHE A 125 -34.40 -4.23 -30.21
N GLN A 126 -34.26 -3.87 -31.49
CA GLN A 126 -35.40 -3.49 -32.33
C GLN A 126 -36.33 -4.69 -32.62
N ARG A 127 -35.75 -5.88 -32.85
CA ARG A 127 -36.53 -7.11 -33.03
C ARG A 127 -37.20 -7.58 -31.74
N LEU A 128 -36.59 -7.31 -30.60
CA LEU A 128 -37.10 -7.70 -29.30
C LEU A 128 -38.43 -7.00 -29.00
N LYS A 129 -38.62 -5.76 -29.47
CA LYS A 129 -39.92 -5.08 -29.44
C LYS A 129 -41.01 -5.88 -30.16
N LEU A 130 -40.74 -6.32 -31.40
CA LEU A 130 -41.69 -7.14 -32.18
C LEU A 130 -41.94 -8.50 -31.53
N PHE A 131 -40.87 -9.16 -31.06
CA PHE A 131 -40.95 -10.46 -30.41
C PHE A 131 -41.77 -10.42 -29.12
N LEU A 132 -41.62 -9.38 -28.31
CA LEU A 132 -42.41 -9.22 -27.09
C LEU A 132 -43.88 -8.99 -27.40
N THR A 133 -44.22 -8.28 -28.47
CA THR A 133 -45.62 -8.15 -28.91
C THR A 133 -46.25 -9.52 -29.19
N GLU A 134 -45.54 -10.39 -29.91
CA GLU A 134 -46.01 -11.75 -30.23
C GLU A 134 -46.04 -12.69 -29.01
N GLN A 135 -45.11 -12.52 -28.06
CA GLN A 135 -44.94 -13.38 -26.88
C GLN A 135 -45.29 -12.63 -25.59
N SER A 136 -46.58 -12.54 -25.30
CA SER A 136 -47.11 -11.91 -24.07
C SER A 136 -46.74 -12.65 -22.77
N GLN A 137 -46.28 -13.90 -22.86
CA GLN A 137 -45.84 -14.71 -21.72
C GLN A 137 -44.45 -14.32 -21.18
N VAL A 138 -43.67 -13.54 -21.93
CA VAL A 138 -42.33 -13.10 -21.49
C VAL A 138 -42.46 -12.04 -20.40
N GLY A 139 -41.86 -12.34 -19.24
CA GLY A 139 -41.87 -11.49 -18.06
C GLY A 139 -40.49 -11.03 -17.60
N LEU A 140 -39.38 -11.46 -18.23
CA LEU A 140 -38.02 -11.05 -17.86
C LEU A 140 -37.09 -10.96 -19.08
N VAL A 141 -36.26 -9.92 -19.13
CA VAL A 141 -35.17 -9.78 -20.10
C VAL A 141 -33.83 -9.73 -19.37
N ILE A 142 -32.88 -10.55 -19.79
CA ILE A 142 -31.54 -10.67 -19.18
C ILE A 142 -30.45 -10.35 -20.22
N LEU A 143 -29.42 -9.60 -19.82
CA LEU A 143 -28.20 -9.34 -20.61
C LEU A 143 -26.95 -9.76 -19.85
N ASP A 144 -26.15 -10.68 -20.40
CA ASP A 144 -24.93 -11.20 -19.76
C ASP A 144 -23.74 -11.31 -20.73
N SER A 145 -22.65 -10.54 -20.64
CA SER A 145 -22.47 -9.25 -19.93
C SER A 145 -22.51 -8.07 -20.88
N VAL A 146 -23.12 -6.96 -20.43
CA VAL A 146 -23.16 -5.67 -21.16
C VAL A 146 -21.75 -5.15 -21.49
N SER A 147 -20.74 -5.62 -20.76
CA SER A 147 -19.34 -5.20 -20.96
C SER A 147 -18.60 -5.88 -22.11
N ALA A 148 -19.15 -6.94 -22.71
CA ALA A 148 -18.46 -7.78 -23.70
C ALA A 148 -17.91 -6.99 -24.90
N ASN A 149 -18.73 -6.09 -25.47
CA ASN A 149 -18.40 -5.41 -26.73
C ASN A 149 -17.72 -4.03 -26.53
N TYR A 150 -17.55 -3.59 -25.28
CA TYR A 150 -17.09 -2.22 -24.99
C TYR A 150 -15.74 -1.90 -25.63
N TRP A 151 -14.75 -2.79 -25.53
CA TRP A 151 -13.41 -2.52 -26.07
C TRP A 151 -13.41 -2.44 -27.60
N GLN A 152 -14.25 -3.24 -28.26
CA GLN A 152 -14.39 -3.20 -29.72
C GLN A 152 -15.02 -1.88 -30.16
N ASP A 153 -16.09 -1.46 -29.47
CA ASP A 153 -16.78 -0.21 -29.79
C ASP A 153 -15.94 1.01 -29.47
N SER A 154 -15.23 1.02 -28.33
CA SER A 154 -14.33 2.12 -27.95
C SER A 154 -13.18 2.28 -28.96
N ALA A 155 -12.59 1.18 -29.44
CA ALA A 155 -11.56 1.22 -30.48
C ALA A 155 -12.08 1.75 -31.83
N SER A 156 -13.36 1.56 -32.13
CA SER A 156 -14.02 2.05 -33.35
C SER A 156 -14.48 3.51 -33.29
N GLY A 157 -14.13 4.25 -32.21
CA GLY A 157 -14.54 5.64 -32.00
C GLY A 157 -15.82 5.80 -31.18
N GLY A 158 -16.26 4.75 -30.49
CA GLY A 158 -17.39 4.77 -29.57
C GLY A 158 -17.09 5.47 -28.23
N GLU A 159 -17.97 5.25 -27.25
CA GLU A 159 -17.87 5.88 -25.94
C GLU A 159 -16.56 5.54 -25.23
N LYS A 160 -15.90 6.57 -24.69
CA LYS A 160 -14.63 6.42 -23.95
C LYS A 160 -14.83 5.98 -22.51
N TYR A 161 -15.96 6.34 -21.89
CA TYR A 161 -16.27 5.97 -20.52
C TYR A 161 -17.22 4.78 -20.49
N MET A 162 -16.92 3.77 -19.66
CA MET A 162 -17.75 2.58 -19.57
C MET A 162 -19.15 2.90 -19.03
N ASP A 163 -19.26 3.78 -18.04
CA ASP A 163 -20.55 4.16 -17.47
C ASP A 163 -21.48 4.76 -18.52
N THR A 164 -20.98 5.71 -19.33
CA THR A 164 -21.77 6.31 -20.41
C THR A 164 -22.12 5.30 -21.51
N TYR A 165 -21.23 4.33 -21.77
CA TYR A 165 -21.52 3.23 -22.69
C TYR A 165 -22.67 2.34 -22.18
N VAL A 166 -22.60 1.90 -20.92
CA VAL A 166 -23.64 1.07 -20.28
C VAL A 166 -24.96 1.84 -20.23
N GLU A 167 -24.94 3.12 -19.83
CA GLU A 167 -26.12 3.98 -19.81
C GLU A 167 -26.76 4.10 -21.18
N LYS A 168 -25.98 4.33 -22.24
CA LYS A 168 -26.52 4.39 -23.61
C LYS A 168 -27.12 3.07 -24.07
N MET A 169 -26.47 1.94 -23.75
CA MET A 169 -26.97 0.61 -24.11
C MET A 169 -28.27 0.28 -23.39
N ILE A 170 -28.29 0.44 -22.06
CA ILE A 170 -29.48 0.16 -21.24
C ILE A 170 -30.60 1.15 -21.54
N SER A 171 -30.29 2.43 -21.77
CA SER A 171 -31.30 3.42 -22.18
C SER A 171 -31.93 3.06 -23.54
N SER A 172 -31.12 2.62 -24.51
CA SER A 172 -31.63 2.17 -25.81
C SER A 172 -32.57 0.97 -25.67
N LEU A 173 -32.20 0.00 -24.83
CA LEU A 173 -33.04 -1.15 -24.53
C LEU A 173 -34.32 -0.74 -23.78
N LYS A 174 -34.21 0.16 -22.79
CA LYS A 174 -35.34 0.67 -22.00
C LYS A 174 -36.34 1.39 -22.89
N ILE A 175 -35.90 2.23 -23.83
CA ILE A 175 -36.77 2.88 -24.82
C ILE A 175 -37.52 1.84 -25.67
N CYS A 176 -36.88 0.73 -26.02
CA CYS A 176 -37.53 -0.35 -26.76
C CYS A 176 -38.57 -1.12 -25.90
N LEU A 177 -38.38 -1.14 -24.59
CA LEU A 177 -39.13 -1.94 -23.62
C LEU A 177 -40.16 -1.16 -22.77
N GLU A 178 -40.13 0.18 -22.82
CA GLU A 178 -40.97 1.07 -22.00
C GLU A 178 -42.46 0.75 -22.14
N ASP A 179 -42.86 0.43 -23.37
CA ASP A 179 -44.20 0.02 -23.77
C ASP A 179 -44.72 -1.26 -23.09
N PHE A 180 -43.83 -2.16 -22.67
CA PHE A 180 -44.18 -3.52 -22.22
C PHE A 180 -44.06 -3.72 -20.71
N LYS A 181 -43.47 -2.79 -19.97
CA LYS A 181 -43.24 -2.87 -18.51
C LYS A 181 -42.61 -4.21 -18.09
N VAL A 182 -41.54 -4.61 -18.77
CA VAL A 182 -40.79 -5.84 -18.48
C VAL A 182 -39.52 -5.47 -17.69
N PRO A 183 -39.17 -6.17 -16.60
CA PRO A 183 -37.95 -5.92 -15.86
C PRO A 183 -36.72 -6.38 -16.65
N ILE A 184 -35.62 -5.65 -16.48
CA ILE A 184 -34.35 -5.89 -17.16
C ILE A 184 -33.30 -6.24 -16.10
N MET A 185 -32.66 -7.40 -16.22
CA MET A 185 -31.49 -7.76 -15.41
C MET A 185 -30.26 -7.76 -16.30
N PHE A 186 -29.17 -7.14 -15.86
CA PHE A 186 -27.94 -7.19 -16.64
C PHE A 186 -26.70 -7.33 -15.77
N THR A 187 -25.66 -7.96 -16.29
CA THR A 187 -24.40 -8.15 -15.58
C THR A 187 -23.31 -7.22 -16.09
N ARG A 188 -22.46 -6.79 -15.16
CA ARG A 188 -21.28 -5.98 -15.42
C ARG A 188 -20.12 -6.45 -14.54
N GLN A 189 -18.89 -6.26 -15.02
CA GLN A 189 -17.69 -6.55 -14.22
C GLN A 189 -17.35 -5.36 -13.31
N SER A 190 -16.96 -5.65 -12.07
CA SER A 190 -16.65 -4.68 -10.98
C SER A 190 -15.53 -3.70 -11.31
N TYR A 191 -14.46 -4.15 -11.99
CA TYR A 191 -13.31 -3.30 -12.30
C TYR A 191 -13.61 -2.17 -13.30
N PHE A 192 -14.79 -2.15 -13.91
CA PHE A 192 -15.19 -1.09 -14.84
C PHE A 192 -15.91 0.10 -14.18
N GLN A 193 -16.04 0.17 -12.84
CA GLN A 193 -16.78 1.24 -12.16
C GLN A 193 -16.00 2.57 -12.14
N SER A 194 -16.63 3.71 -12.42
CA SER A 194 -16.00 5.01 -12.21
C SER A 194 -15.75 5.31 -10.73
N LYS A 195 -14.74 6.14 -10.46
CA LYS A 195 -14.29 6.51 -9.09
C LYS A 195 -15.32 7.32 -8.27
N GLN A 196 -16.48 7.65 -8.84
CA GLN A 196 -17.59 8.28 -8.10
C GLN A 196 -18.48 7.18 -7.52
N SER A 197 -18.25 6.86 -6.25
CA SER A 197 -18.57 5.57 -5.65
C SER A 197 -19.99 5.38 -5.10
N ASP A 198 -20.97 6.26 -5.38
CA ASP A 198 -22.31 6.15 -4.76
C ASP A 198 -23.51 6.57 -5.63
N SER A 199 -23.30 7.03 -6.86
CA SER A 199 -24.42 7.27 -7.78
C SER A 199 -24.76 5.98 -8.52
N LEU A 200 -25.97 5.46 -8.29
CA LEU A 200 -26.61 4.55 -9.25
C LEU A 200 -26.59 5.25 -10.62
N LEU A 201 -26.28 4.51 -11.69
CA LEU A 201 -26.50 5.03 -13.05
C LEU A 201 -27.96 5.51 -13.13
N ASP A 202 -28.23 6.66 -13.74
CA ASP A 202 -29.58 7.26 -13.78
C ASP A 202 -30.63 6.29 -14.37
N CYS A 203 -30.17 5.35 -15.20
CA CYS A 203 -31.01 4.34 -15.82
C CYS A 203 -31.27 3.09 -14.97
N VAL A 204 -30.60 2.89 -13.83
CA VAL A 204 -30.61 1.68 -13.00
C VAL A 204 -31.45 1.89 -11.73
N ASN A 205 -32.41 0.98 -11.48
CA ASN A 205 -33.27 1.03 -10.30
C ASN A 205 -32.63 0.35 -9.09
N ARG A 206 -31.86 -0.72 -9.28
CA ARG A 206 -31.19 -1.48 -8.21
C ARG A 206 -29.85 -2.04 -8.65
N LYS A 207 -28.91 -2.14 -7.71
CA LYS A 207 -27.59 -2.73 -7.92
C LYS A 207 -27.33 -3.85 -6.90
N ILE A 208 -27.01 -5.05 -7.39
CA ILE A 208 -26.63 -6.22 -6.60
C ILE A 208 -25.14 -6.46 -6.82
N GLU A 209 -24.37 -6.50 -5.74
CA GLU A 209 -22.92 -6.73 -5.80
C GLU A 209 -22.55 -8.13 -5.30
N PHE A 210 -21.87 -8.90 -6.16
CA PHE A 210 -21.31 -10.22 -5.88
C PHE A 210 -19.81 -10.08 -5.61
N LYS A 211 -19.42 -10.38 -4.37
CA LYS A 211 -18.02 -10.42 -3.93
C LYS A 211 -17.61 -11.84 -3.57
N ARG A 212 -16.36 -12.19 -3.85
CA ARG A 212 -15.77 -13.47 -3.45
C ARG A 212 -15.14 -13.32 -2.06
N LEU A 213 -15.55 -14.16 -1.11
CA LEU A 213 -14.74 -14.44 0.07
C LEU A 213 -14.05 -15.79 -0.07
N ASP A 214 -13.01 -15.97 0.72
CA ASP A 214 -12.07 -17.11 0.72
C ASP A 214 -12.67 -18.51 0.94
N SER A 215 -14.01 -18.68 1.00
CA SER A 215 -14.67 -20.00 0.90
C SER A 215 -16.19 -20.05 0.63
N ASP A 216 -16.96 -18.95 0.72
CA ASP A 216 -18.42 -18.94 0.49
C ASP A 216 -18.91 -17.73 -0.36
N TYR A 217 -20.06 -17.89 -1.05
CA TYR A 217 -20.68 -16.87 -1.92
C TYR A 217 -21.80 -16.12 -1.18
N TYR A 218 -21.80 -14.78 -1.22
CA TYR A 218 -22.94 -13.96 -0.79
C TYR A 218 -23.21 -12.78 -1.74
N ALA A 219 -24.45 -12.32 -1.74
CA ALA A 219 -24.91 -11.13 -2.47
C ALA A 219 -25.39 -10.09 -1.46
N THR A 220 -24.93 -8.85 -1.59
CA THR A 220 -25.33 -7.74 -0.71
C THR A 220 -26.21 -6.74 -1.46
N GLU A 221 -27.38 -6.40 -0.89
CA GLU A 221 -28.16 -5.20 -1.25
C GLU A 221 -27.65 -4.01 -0.43
N ASN A 222 -27.36 -2.88 -1.09
CA ASN A 222 -26.93 -1.67 -0.40
C ASN A 222 -28.16 -0.86 0.07
N HIS A 223 -28.42 -0.87 1.38
CA HIS A 223 -29.18 0.16 2.06
C HIS A 223 -28.28 0.96 2.99
N LYS A 224 -28.44 2.29 3.01
CA LYS A 224 -27.87 3.15 4.05
C LYS A 224 -28.42 2.71 5.40
N MET A 225 -27.61 2.00 6.19
CA MET A 225 -27.85 1.82 7.62
C MET A 225 -26.90 2.69 8.40
N ALA A 226 -27.47 3.66 9.11
CA ALA A 226 -26.84 4.24 10.29
C ALA A 226 -26.75 3.14 11.36
N LEU A 227 -25.53 2.73 11.73
CA LEU A 227 -25.31 1.78 12.82
C LEU A 227 -25.17 2.56 14.14
N ASN A 228 -26.32 2.87 14.74
CA ASN A 228 -26.42 2.91 16.19
C ASN A 228 -26.87 1.52 16.63
N THR A 229 -25.96 0.67 17.09
CA THR A 229 -26.32 -0.59 17.74
C THR A 229 -25.26 -1.02 18.75
N ASP A 230 -25.75 -1.44 19.91
CA ASP A 230 -24.99 -1.87 21.08
C ASP A 230 -24.35 -3.26 20.88
N LEU A 231 -23.09 -3.40 21.30
CA LEU A 231 -22.28 -4.63 21.18
C LEU A 231 -22.66 -5.77 22.12
N ASN A 232 -23.87 -5.76 22.67
CA ASN A 232 -24.27 -6.71 23.70
C ASN A 232 -24.92 -8.00 23.13
N THR A 233 -25.13 -8.10 21.81
CA THR A 233 -25.87 -9.23 21.18
C THR A 233 -25.33 -9.63 19.78
N LEU A 234 -24.02 -9.47 19.51
CA LEU A 234 -23.48 -9.70 18.16
C LEU A 234 -22.67 -11.01 18.01
N ASP A 235 -22.90 -11.69 16.88
CA ASP A 235 -22.17 -12.88 16.43
C ASP A 235 -20.70 -12.57 16.09
N LEU A 236 -19.82 -13.58 16.08
CA LEU A 236 -18.38 -13.45 15.80
C LEU A 236 -18.09 -12.73 14.46
N GLU A 237 -18.90 -12.96 13.43
CA GLU A 237 -18.81 -12.26 12.14
C GLU A 237 -19.13 -10.77 12.24
N GLN A 238 -20.09 -10.41 13.10
CA GLN A 238 -20.49 -9.02 13.29
C GLN A 238 -19.47 -8.25 14.13
N ILE A 239 -18.77 -8.92 15.04
CA ILE A 239 -17.62 -8.37 15.78
C ILE A 239 -16.45 -8.11 14.80
N ILE A 240 -16.11 -9.08 13.95
CA ILE A 240 -15.05 -8.92 12.93
C ILE A 240 -15.40 -7.78 11.96
N LYS A 241 -16.66 -7.68 11.53
CA LYS A 241 -17.12 -6.60 10.64
C LYS A 241 -17.08 -5.22 11.32
N CYS A 242 -17.41 -5.15 12.62
CA CYS A 242 -17.23 -3.92 13.39
C CYS A 242 -15.76 -3.51 13.52
N ILE A 243 -14.83 -4.46 13.72
CA ILE A 243 -13.39 -4.19 13.80
C ILE A 243 -12.85 -3.73 12.45
N GLN A 244 -13.22 -4.43 11.36
CA GLN A 244 -12.83 -4.06 10.00
C GLN A 244 -13.38 -2.69 9.57
N ASN A 245 -14.58 -2.33 10.03
CA ASN A 245 -15.15 -1.00 9.81
C ASN A 245 -14.45 0.08 10.64
N GLY A 246 -13.84 -0.28 11.77
CA GLY A 246 -13.03 0.63 12.58
C GLY A 246 -11.70 0.98 11.92
N CYS A 247 -11.17 0.10 11.05
CA CYS A 247 -9.97 0.39 10.28
C CYS A 247 -10.18 1.58 9.32
N VAL A 248 -9.14 2.39 9.13
CA VAL A 248 -9.22 3.61 8.33
C VAL A 248 -9.55 3.28 6.87
N PRO A 249 -10.57 3.92 6.27
CA PRO A 249 -10.99 3.65 4.90
C PRO A 249 -9.99 4.16 3.87
N GLU A 250 -10.21 3.78 2.60
CA GLU A 250 -9.42 4.27 1.47
C GLU A 250 -9.45 5.80 1.41
N VAL A 251 -8.27 6.39 1.29
CA VAL A 251 -8.07 7.83 1.24
C VAL A 251 -7.75 8.27 -0.18
N SER A 252 -8.41 9.31 -0.68
CA SER A 252 -8.14 9.84 -2.01
C SER A 252 -6.75 10.47 -2.09
N THR A 253 -6.01 10.16 -3.16
CA THR A 253 -4.66 10.67 -3.44
C THR A 253 -4.67 12.00 -4.21
N ASN A 254 -5.82 12.64 -4.38
CA ASN A 254 -5.96 13.88 -5.14
C ASN A 254 -5.59 15.09 -4.27
N GLU A 255 -4.52 15.81 -4.64
CA GLU A 255 -4.03 17.02 -3.93
C GLU A 255 -5.09 18.13 -3.83
N ASN A 256 -6.09 18.14 -4.72
CA ASN A 256 -7.18 19.12 -4.73
C ASN A 256 -8.28 18.88 -3.68
N GLN A 257 -8.17 17.83 -2.83
CA GLN A 257 -9.18 17.46 -1.82
C GLN A 257 -8.62 17.27 -0.40
N LEU A 258 -7.46 17.85 -0.09
CA LEU A 258 -6.77 17.70 1.21
C LEU A 258 -7.66 18.04 2.42
N ASP A 259 -8.41 19.14 2.38
CA ASP A 259 -9.31 19.56 3.47
C ASP A 259 -10.47 18.57 3.73
N ASN A 260 -10.97 17.92 2.67
CA ASN A 260 -12.02 16.91 2.78
C ASN A 260 -11.48 15.58 3.30
N ARG A 261 -10.22 15.26 2.94
CA ARG A 261 -9.48 14.10 3.44
C ARG A 261 -9.21 14.22 4.95
N GLU A 262 -8.73 15.37 5.41
CA GLU A 262 -8.48 15.60 6.84
C GLU A 262 -9.76 15.55 7.67
N LYS A 263 -10.85 16.16 7.19
CA LYS A 263 -12.16 16.10 7.85
C LYS A 263 -12.73 14.68 7.90
N ALA A 264 -12.57 13.89 6.84
CA ALA A 264 -13.01 12.50 6.81
C ALA A 264 -12.21 11.61 7.77
N LEU A 265 -10.89 11.82 7.86
CA LEU A 265 -10.01 11.10 8.78
C LEU A 265 -10.31 11.44 10.25
N LEU A 266 -10.60 12.72 10.56
CA LEU A 266 -11.02 13.15 11.90
C LEU A 266 -12.41 12.61 12.29
N ALA A 267 -13.37 12.57 11.36
CA ALA A 267 -14.67 11.96 11.60
C ALA A 267 -14.56 10.44 11.84
N HIS A 268 -13.61 9.80 11.15
CA HIS A 268 -13.32 8.38 11.33
C HIS A 268 -12.57 8.08 12.63
N LEU A 269 -11.78 9.02 13.16
CA LEU A 269 -11.10 8.90 14.45
C LEU A 269 -12.10 8.74 15.62
N GLU A 270 -13.17 9.54 15.65
CA GLU A 270 -14.23 9.40 16.67
C GLU A 270 -14.98 8.06 16.57
N PHE A 271 -15.16 7.58 15.34
CA PHE A 271 -15.75 6.26 15.09
C PHE A 271 -14.82 5.12 15.54
N ALA A 272 -13.53 5.21 15.23
CA ALA A 272 -12.51 4.24 15.61
C ALA A 272 -12.32 4.18 17.15
N LYS A 273 -12.35 5.33 17.84
CA LYS A 273 -12.36 5.40 19.33
C LYS A 273 -13.54 4.65 19.94
N SER A 274 -14.74 4.89 19.41
CA SER A 274 -15.96 4.20 19.87
C SER A 274 -15.79 2.68 19.75
N ILE A 275 -15.21 2.21 18.64
CA ILE A 275 -14.94 0.80 18.40
C ILE A 275 -13.81 0.25 19.30
N LEU A 276 -12.72 0.98 19.50
CA LEU A 276 -11.64 0.59 20.42
C LEU A 276 -12.13 0.46 21.87
N ASN A 277 -12.95 1.40 22.34
CA ASN A 277 -13.53 1.33 23.68
C ASN A 277 -14.45 0.10 23.82
N LYS A 278 -15.30 -0.10 22.81
CA LYS A 278 -16.18 -1.26 22.66
C LYS A 278 -15.40 -2.60 22.66
N LEU A 279 -14.26 -2.68 21.96
CA LEU A 279 -13.37 -3.84 21.97
C LEU A 279 -12.71 -4.04 23.33
N SER A 280 -12.29 -2.96 23.98
CA SER A 280 -11.70 -3.02 25.30
C SER A 280 -12.68 -3.62 26.33
N ILE A 281 -13.97 -3.32 26.23
CA ILE A 281 -15.03 -3.88 27.09
C ILE A 281 -15.24 -5.36 26.77
N LEU A 282 -15.27 -5.74 25.50
CA LEU A 282 -15.41 -7.12 25.05
C LEU A 282 -14.24 -8.00 25.54
N LEU A 283 -13.00 -7.52 25.40
CA LEU A 283 -11.80 -8.19 25.91
C LEU A 283 -11.81 -8.34 27.43
N THR A 284 -12.38 -7.36 28.17
CA THR A 284 -12.53 -7.46 29.63
C THR A 284 -13.54 -8.53 30.03
N ARG A 285 -14.64 -8.67 29.29
CA ARG A 285 -15.65 -9.71 29.54
C ARG A 285 -15.12 -11.11 29.23
N LEU A 286 -14.30 -11.24 28.18
CA LEU A 286 -13.60 -12.49 27.86
C LEU A 286 -12.59 -12.88 28.95
N LEU A 287 -11.93 -11.91 29.59
CA LEU A 287 -11.04 -12.16 30.73
C LEU A 287 -11.79 -12.63 31.98
N ASN A 288 -13.03 -12.21 32.16
CA ASN A 288 -13.86 -12.54 33.33
C ASN A 288 -14.63 -13.87 33.19
N ASN A 289 -14.48 -14.60 32.08
CA ASN A 289 -15.20 -15.86 31.79
C ASN A 289 -16.74 -15.77 31.84
N ASP A 290 -17.32 -14.61 31.55
CA ASP A 290 -18.78 -14.38 31.67
C ASP A 290 -19.62 -14.90 30.48
N VAL A 291 -19.01 -15.48 29.44
CA VAL A 291 -19.75 -15.96 28.26
C VAL A 291 -19.18 -17.28 27.71
N ASP A 292 -20.05 -18.29 27.59
CA ASP A 292 -19.85 -19.51 26.78
C ASP A 292 -19.83 -19.17 25.28
N LEU A 293 -18.83 -18.43 24.84
CA LEU A 293 -18.62 -18.12 23.44
C LEU A 293 -17.67 -19.16 22.84
N GLN A 294 -18.16 -19.96 21.89
CA GLN A 294 -17.39 -20.85 21.01
C GLN A 294 -16.44 -20.07 20.06
N ILE A 295 -15.81 -19.01 20.56
CA ILE A 295 -14.96 -18.10 19.80
C ILE A 295 -13.52 -18.54 20.01
N LYS A 296 -12.85 -18.98 18.94
CA LYS A 296 -11.41 -19.20 18.99
C LYS A 296 -10.72 -17.84 19.00
N LEU A 297 -9.89 -17.59 20.01
CA LEU A 297 -9.08 -16.36 20.14
C LEU A 297 -8.34 -15.98 18.84
N GLN A 298 -7.94 -16.98 18.04
CA GLN A 298 -7.24 -16.81 16.77
C GLN A 298 -8.05 -16.03 15.70
N ASP A 299 -9.38 -16.07 15.75
CA ASP A 299 -10.25 -15.45 14.73
C ASP A 299 -10.46 -13.94 14.99
N ILE A 300 -10.33 -13.52 16.26
CA ILE A 300 -10.44 -12.11 16.69
C ILE A 300 -9.06 -11.43 16.71
N LEU A 301 -7.98 -12.20 16.85
CA LEU A 301 -6.65 -11.66 17.05
C LEU A 301 -6.15 -10.82 15.87
N ASN A 302 -6.29 -11.30 14.63
CA ASN A 302 -5.76 -10.60 13.45
C ASN A 302 -6.52 -9.28 13.18
N PRO A 303 -7.87 -9.25 13.19
CA PRO A 303 -8.61 -7.98 13.07
C PRO A 303 -8.26 -6.98 14.17
N CYS A 304 -8.15 -7.43 15.43
CA CYS A 304 -7.78 -6.55 16.53
C CYS A 304 -6.35 -6.01 16.38
N LEU A 305 -5.41 -6.82 15.90
CA LEU A 305 -4.04 -6.38 15.62
C LEU A 305 -3.98 -5.36 14.49
N TYR A 306 -4.79 -5.48 13.45
CA TYR A 306 -4.86 -4.47 12.40
C TYR A 306 -5.37 -3.14 12.94
N LEU A 307 -6.47 -3.14 13.69
CA LEU A 307 -7.00 -1.92 14.28
C LEU A 307 -6.01 -1.29 15.28
N CYS A 308 -5.39 -2.10 16.14
CA CYS A 308 -4.36 -1.60 17.06
C CYS A 308 -3.14 -1.05 16.29
N GLY A 309 -2.75 -1.75 15.21
CA GLY A 309 -1.66 -1.38 14.31
C GLY A 309 -1.83 -0.02 13.64
N GLU A 310 -3.06 0.32 13.25
CA GLU A 310 -3.37 1.60 12.61
C GLU A 310 -3.28 2.81 13.56
N HIS A 311 -3.39 2.58 14.89
CA HIS A 311 -3.32 3.60 15.95
C HIS A 311 -2.00 3.57 16.75
N CYS A 312 -0.92 3.12 16.12
CA CYS A 312 0.37 2.90 16.79
C CYS A 312 1.12 4.16 17.22
N ASN A 313 0.79 5.32 16.67
CA ASN A 313 1.36 6.59 17.06
C ASN A 313 0.25 7.60 17.33
N SER A 314 0.51 8.57 18.22
CA SER A 314 -0.41 9.65 18.59
C SER A 314 -0.36 10.84 17.63
N ASN A 315 0.59 10.84 16.69
CA ASN A 315 0.88 11.99 15.83
C ASN A 315 0.23 11.87 14.43
N PHE A 316 -0.74 10.97 14.24
CA PHE A 316 -1.41 10.79 12.96
C PHE A 316 -2.72 11.58 12.89
N LEU A 317 -3.15 11.96 11.68
CA LEU A 317 -4.43 12.65 11.49
C LEU A 317 -5.65 11.80 11.91
N TRP A 318 -5.48 10.47 11.99
CA TRP A 318 -6.50 9.50 12.38
C TRP A 318 -6.22 8.83 13.74
N SER A 319 -5.22 9.29 14.50
CA SER A 319 -4.88 8.72 15.81
C SER A 319 -4.44 9.81 16.79
N ASP A 320 -4.96 9.77 18.00
CA ASP A 320 -4.71 10.73 19.08
C ASP A 320 -4.27 10.02 20.38
N GLU A 321 -3.91 10.79 21.42
CA GLU A 321 -3.44 10.22 22.69
C GLU A 321 -4.48 9.29 23.35
N GLU A 322 -5.78 9.59 23.19
CA GLU A 322 -6.87 8.77 23.71
C GLU A 322 -7.01 7.43 22.97
N SER A 323 -7.02 7.43 21.64
CA SER A 323 -7.03 6.18 20.86
C SER A 323 -5.77 5.35 21.07
N HIS A 324 -4.61 6.00 21.25
CA HIS A 324 -3.35 5.31 21.55
C HIS A 324 -3.35 4.64 22.94
N THR A 325 -3.94 5.28 23.96
CA THR A 325 -4.10 4.66 25.29
C THR A 325 -5.11 3.51 25.28
N LEU A 326 -6.23 3.65 24.55
CA LEU A 326 -7.18 2.57 24.34
C LEU A 326 -6.56 1.38 23.59
N MET A 327 -5.72 1.64 22.59
CA MET A 327 -4.95 0.61 21.89
C MET A 327 -4.02 -0.15 22.83
N LYS A 328 -3.22 0.54 23.66
CA LYS A 328 -2.33 -0.12 24.63
C LYS A 328 -3.11 -1.02 25.58
N LEU A 329 -4.24 -0.53 26.07
CA LEU A 329 -5.13 -1.27 26.97
C LEU A 329 -5.78 -2.48 26.28
N CYS A 330 -6.11 -2.39 24.98
CA CYS A 330 -6.56 -3.54 24.20
C CYS A 330 -5.45 -4.57 24.01
N ILE A 331 -4.22 -4.14 23.75
CA ILE A 331 -3.08 -5.06 23.57
C ILE A 331 -2.70 -5.75 24.88
N GLU A 332 -2.68 -5.03 26.01
CA GLU A 332 -2.45 -5.63 27.33
C GLU A 332 -3.48 -6.72 27.64
N LYS A 333 -4.75 -6.47 27.30
CA LYS A 333 -5.84 -7.44 27.46
C LYS A 333 -5.74 -8.61 26.48
N LEU A 334 -5.27 -8.39 25.25
CA LEU A 334 -5.00 -9.48 24.30
C LEU A 334 -3.84 -10.36 24.75
N CYS A 335 -2.78 -9.76 25.31
CA CYS A 335 -1.63 -10.50 25.84
C CYS A 335 -2.03 -11.36 27.04
N SER A 336 -2.86 -10.82 27.96
CA SER A 336 -3.34 -11.59 29.11
C SER A 336 -4.28 -12.73 28.72
N LEU A 337 -5.13 -12.55 27.70
CA LEU A 337 -5.98 -13.60 27.14
C LEU A 337 -5.19 -14.71 26.43
N ALA A 338 -4.09 -14.37 25.79
CA ALA A 338 -3.21 -15.33 25.11
C ALA A 338 -2.15 -15.96 26.04
N HIS A 339 -2.14 -15.61 27.33
CA HIS A 339 -1.12 -16.00 28.31
C HIS A 339 0.33 -15.66 27.91
N HIS A 340 0.52 -14.58 27.14
CA HIS A 340 1.83 -14.07 26.74
C HIS A 340 2.20 -12.84 27.55
N LYS A 341 3.49 -12.68 27.90
CA LYS A 341 3.94 -11.55 28.72
C LYS A 341 4.01 -10.25 27.92
N ASN A 342 4.32 -10.35 26.64
CA ASN A 342 4.60 -9.22 25.77
C ASN A 342 4.04 -9.42 24.35
N ILE A 343 3.83 -8.31 23.64
CA ILE A 343 3.43 -8.25 22.21
C ILE A 343 4.41 -9.04 21.33
N GLU A 344 5.71 -8.98 21.65
CA GLU A 344 6.76 -9.71 20.92
C GLU A 344 6.52 -11.22 20.92
N GLU A 345 6.11 -11.80 22.05
CA GLU A 345 5.81 -13.23 22.16
C GLU A 345 4.53 -13.59 21.40
N LEU A 346 3.51 -12.72 21.49
CA LEU A 346 2.24 -12.90 20.77
C LEU A 346 2.45 -12.88 19.25
N ILE A 347 3.26 -11.95 18.74
CA ILE A 347 3.60 -11.87 17.31
C ILE A 347 4.45 -13.08 16.87
N ALA A 348 5.42 -13.53 17.67
CA ALA A 348 6.26 -14.69 17.34
C ALA A 348 5.47 -16.01 17.23
N HIS A 349 4.41 -16.16 18.03
CA HIS A 349 3.56 -17.36 18.02
C HIS A 349 2.39 -17.28 17.01
N LEU A 350 2.19 -16.14 16.35
CA LEU A 350 1.16 -15.96 15.34
C LEU A 350 1.59 -16.45 13.95
N GLY A 351 0.60 -16.83 13.15
CA GLY A 351 0.78 -17.06 11.72
C GLY A 351 1.00 -15.76 10.95
N ILE A 352 2.16 -15.13 11.16
CA ILE A 352 2.53 -13.80 10.63
C ILE A 352 2.34 -13.72 9.10
N SER A 353 2.59 -14.80 8.37
CA SER A 353 2.37 -14.85 6.91
C SER A 353 0.94 -14.51 6.50
N LYS A 354 -0.07 -14.92 7.29
CA LYS A 354 -1.48 -14.59 7.03
C LYS A 354 -1.77 -13.09 7.28
N ILE A 355 -1.08 -12.50 8.25
CA ILE A 355 -1.23 -11.08 8.61
C ILE A 355 -0.67 -10.21 7.48
N PHE A 356 0.54 -10.51 7.02
CA PHE A 356 1.16 -9.79 5.91
C PHE A 356 0.42 -10.01 4.59
N PHE A 357 -0.08 -11.21 4.31
CA PHE A 357 -0.89 -11.46 3.11
C PHE A 357 -2.20 -10.64 3.10
N GLY A 358 -2.86 -10.53 4.26
CA GLY A 358 -4.07 -9.70 4.41
C GLY A 358 -3.80 -8.20 4.20
N LEU A 359 -2.62 -7.70 4.60
CA LEU A 359 -2.21 -6.32 4.37
C LEU A 359 -1.70 -6.08 2.94
N GLN A 360 -1.05 -7.07 2.32
CA GLN A 360 -0.52 -6.95 0.96
C GLN A 360 -1.60 -6.63 -0.07
N CYS A 361 -2.78 -7.23 0.04
CA CYS A 361 -3.90 -6.92 -0.84
C CYS A 361 -4.26 -5.41 -0.86
N LYS A 362 -3.99 -4.69 0.24
CA LYS A 362 -4.19 -3.23 0.33
C LYS A 362 -2.95 -2.42 -0.09
N LEU A 363 -1.77 -3.02 -0.04
CA LEU A 363 -0.47 -2.32 -0.12
C LEU A 363 0.31 -2.57 -1.43
N GLU A 364 -0.19 -3.43 -2.32
CA GLU A 364 0.44 -3.70 -3.61
C GLU A 364 0.46 -2.47 -4.54
N ASN A 365 1.60 -2.29 -5.24
CA ASN A 365 1.83 -1.25 -6.26
C ASN A 365 1.66 0.18 -5.71
N ASP A 366 0.91 1.06 -6.39
CA ASP A 366 0.65 2.42 -5.93
C ASP A 366 -0.53 2.50 -4.94
N ASN A 367 -1.18 1.38 -4.59
CA ASN A 367 -2.36 1.40 -3.74
C ASN A 367 -2.04 1.74 -2.28
N TRP A 368 -0.81 1.50 -1.80
CA TRP A 368 -0.42 1.86 -0.42
C TRP A 368 -0.60 3.36 -0.11
N LYS A 369 -0.47 4.23 -1.12
CA LYS A 369 -0.71 5.68 -0.98
C LYS A 369 -2.15 6.02 -0.58
N LYS A 370 -3.09 5.13 -0.90
CA LYS A 370 -4.50 5.24 -0.54
C LYS A 370 -4.80 4.71 0.86
N TYR A 371 -3.90 3.91 1.43
CA TYR A 371 -4.09 3.28 2.74
C TYR A 371 -2.94 3.62 3.71
N PRO A 372 -2.80 4.88 4.13
CA PRO A 372 -1.70 5.31 4.98
C PRO A 372 -1.70 4.61 6.35
N ALA A 373 -2.87 4.32 6.91
CA ALA A 373 -2.97 3.59 8.18
C ALA A 373 -2.48 2.13 8.07
N ALA A 374 -2.76 1.47 6.94
CA ALA A 374 -2.29 0.11 6.68
C ALA A 374 -0.77 0.05 6.51
N VAL A 375 -0.16 1.10 5.95
CA VAL A 375 1.30 1.26 5.86
C VAL A 375 1.92 1.34 7.26
N GLU A 376 1.36 2.18 8.14
CA GLU A 376 1.83 2.31 9.52
C GLU A 376 1.66 1.02 10.33
N CYS A 377 0.51 0.35 10.17
CA CYS A 377 0.28 -0.97 10.76
C CYS A 377 1.32 -1.99 10.31
N PHE A 378 1.64 -2.02 9.00
CA PHE A 378 2.66 -2.90 8.44
C PHE A 378 4.04 -2.62 9.03
N ILE A 379 4.46 -1.35 9.07
CA ILE A 379 5.78 -0.94 9.60
C ILE A 379 5.87 -1.24 11.10
N TRP A 380 4.79 -1.01 11.84
CA TRP A 380 4.72 -1.33 13.27
C TRP A 380 4.90 -2.83 13.51
N ILE A 381 4.16 -3.68 12.79
CA ILE A 381 4.31 -5.15 12.90
C ILE A 381 5.74 -5.57 12.51
N LEU A 382 6.29 -5.00 11.44
CA LEU A 382 7.65 -5.29 10.98
C LEU A 382 8.69 -5.04 12.09
N LYS A 383 8.58 -3.94 12.84
CA LYS A 383 9.53 -3.60 13.92
C LYS A 383 9.56 -4.61 15.07
N TYR A 384 8.49 -5.40 15.27
CA TYR A 384 8.49 -6.49 16.26
C TYR A 384 9.02 -7.83 15.71
N LEU A 385 9.17 -7.96 14.39
CA LEU A 385 9.74 -9.17 13.80
C LEU A 385 11.25 -9.19 13.96
N LYS A 386 11.74 -10.14 14.74
CA LYS A 386 13.16 -10.46 14.91
C LYS A 386 13.46 -11.85 14.31
N MET A 387 14.74 -12.18 14.24
CA MET A 387 15.21 -13.51 13.80
C MET A 387 14.63 -14.62 14.71
N PRO A 388 14.17 -15.78 14.19
CA PRO A 388 14.25 -16.29 12.80
C PRO A 388 13.01 -16.06 11.91
N HIS A 389 11.94 -15.45 12.44
CA HIS A 389 10.65 -15.38 11.73
C HIS A 389 10.69 -14.47 10.48
N LEU A 390 11.47 -13.39 10.54
CA LEU A 390 11.62 -12.42 9.45
C LEU A 390 12.16 -13.06 8.15
N ASN A 391 13.09 -13.99 8.29
CA ASN A 391 13.80 -14.65 7.19
C ASN A 391 12.85 -15.31 6.18
N SER A 392 11.86 -16.04 6.71
CA SER A 392 10.84 -16.72 5.91
C SER A 392 9.87 -15.75 5.22
N LEU A 393 9.86 -14.48 5.59
CA LEU A 393 8.88 -13.48 5.15
C LEU A 393 9.50 -12.35 4.34
N LEU A 394 10.81 -12.39 4.05
CA LEU A 394 11.50 -11.33 3.29
C LEU A 394 10.81 -11.01 1.97
N TYR A 395 10.33 -12.04 1.26
CA TYR A 395 9.61 -11.87 -0.01
C TYR A 395 8.28 -11.12 0.14
N LEU A 396 7.66 -11.19 1.32
CA LEU A 396 6.41 -10.47 1.60
C LEU A 396 6.67 -9.05 2.12
N VAL A 397 7.76 -8.86 2.87
CA VAL A 397 8.06 -7.63 3.58
C VAL A 397 8.77 -6.60 2.70
N MET A 398 9.71 -7.04 1.86
CA MET A 398 10.58 -6.17 1.06
C MET A 398 9.88 -5.25 0.03
N PRO A 399 8.79 -5.66 -0.66
CA PRO A 399 8.19 -4.83 -1.71
C PRO A 399 7.68 -3.46 -1.25
N LEU A 400 7.07 -3.36 -0.07
CA LEU A 400 6.49 -2.09 0.40
C LEU A 400 7.58 -1.03 0.70
N PRO A 401 8.62 -1.31 1.51
CA PRO A 401 9.72 -0.38 1.70
C PRO A 401 10.40 0.04 0.38
N LEU A 402 10.55 -0.87 -0.60
CA LEU A 402 11.10 -0.52 -1.92
C LEU A 402 10.19 0.47 -2.66
N ASN A 403 8.88 0.24 -2.70
CA ASN A 403 7.93 1.15 -3.33
C ASN A 403 7.89 2.53 -2.63
N MET A 404 8.05 2.57 -1.30
CA MET A 404 8.12 3.83 -0.54
C MET A 404 9.43 4.58 -0.76
N PHE A 405 10.53 3.86 -0.98
CA PHE A 405 11.84 4.44 -1.26
C PHE A 405 11.91 5.10 -2.65
N ASP A 406 11.17 4.56 -3.63
CA ASP A 406 11.07 5.12 -4.98
C ASP A 406 10.08 6.30 -5.05
N ASP A 407 9.37 6.62 -3.96
CA ASP A 407 8.43 7.73 -3.91
C ASP A 407 9.14 9.09 -3.84
N TYR A 408 8.45 10.15 -4.24
CA TYR A 408 8.99 11.52 -4.25
C TYR A 408 8.90 12.24 -2.90
N GLN A 409 8.19 11.65 -1.92
CA GLN A 409 7.95 12.26 -0.61
C GLN A 409 9.02 11.85 0.41
N ASP A 410 9.73 12.83 0.96
CA ASP A 410 10.82 12.60 1.93
C ASP A 410 10.37 11.81 3.17
N SER A 411 9.15 12.02 3.65
CA SER A 411 8.61 11.28 4.80
C SER A 411 8.52 9.77 4.53
N ASN A 412 8.14 9.39 3.30
CA ASN A 412 8.00 8.00 2.91
C ASN A 412 9.38 7.35 2.74
N ILE A 413 10.34 8.10 2.20
CA ILE A 413 11.73 7.66 2.05
C ILE A 413 12.37 7.42 3.44
N LEU A 414 12.17 8.32 4.40
CA LEU A 414 12.68 8.16 5.77
C LEU A 414 12.13 6.89 6.43
N THR A 415 10.82 6.68 6.32
CA THR A 415 10.17 5.48 6.85
C THR A 415 10.65 4.20 6.17
N ALA A 416 10.91 4.24 4.85
CA ALA A 416 11.51 3.14 4.11
C ALA A 416 12.94 2.83 4.58
N LEU A 417 13.75 3.86 4.80
CA LEU A 417 15.12 3.72 5.31
C LEU A 417 15.13 3.11 6.72
N ASP A 418 14.24 3.54 7.61
CA ASP A 418 14.09 2.94 8.94
C ASP A 418 13.68 1.45 8.85
N ALA A 419 12.77 1.12 7.93
CA ALA A 419 12.37 -0.26 7.69
C ALA A 419 13.54 -1.10 7.14
N PHE A 420 14.33 -0.57 6.19
CA PHE A 420 15.52 -1.24 5.68
C PHE A 420 16.56 -1.46 6.76
N GLN A 421 16.82 -0.47 7.62
CA GLN A 421 17.75 -0.62 8.73
C GLN A 421 17.32 -1.79 9.64
N HIS A 422 16.04 -1.87 10.00
CA HIS A 422 15.51 -2.96 10.82
C HIS A 422 15.64 -4.33 10.14
N ILE A 423 15.30 -4.42 8.85
CA ILE A 423 15.42 -5.66 8.07
C ILE A 423 16.89 -6.09 7.97
N ILE A 424 17.78 -5.15 7.64
CA ILE A 424 19.22 -5.42 7.54
C ILE A 424 19.70 -5.92 8.89
N ASP A 425 19.43 -5.23 9.99
CA ASP A 425 19.93 -5.58 11.33
C ASP A 425 19.43 -6.95 11.83
N ASN A 426 18.22 -7.37 11.45
CA ASN A 426 17.61 -8.63 11.89
C ASN A 426 17.73 -9.81 10.91
N THR A 427 18.36 -9.63 9.74
CA THR A 427 18.54 -10.70 8.74
C THR A 427 20.02 -11.12 8.64
N PRO A 428 20.34 -12.43 8.55
CA PRO A 428 21.69 -12.90 8.30
C PRO A 428 22.12 -12.68 6.84
N SER A 429 23.42 -12.46 6.65
CA SER A 429 24.05 -12.22 5.33
C SER A 429 23.75 -13.32 4.29
N ALA A 430 23.77 -14.58 4.71
CA ALA A 430 23.55 -15.73 3.83
C ALA A 430 22.15 -15.75 3.19
N GLU A 431 21.14 -15.23 3.88
CA GLU A 431 19.77 -15.24 3.37
C GLU A 431 19.46 -14.01 2.52
N LEU A 432 20.01 -12.85 2.87
CA LEU A 432 19.95 -11.67 1.99
C LEU A 432 20.59 -11.96 0.63
N THR A 433 21.72 -12.67 0.64
CA THR A 433 22.41 -13.09 -0.59
C THR A 433 21.64 -14.19 -1.34
N MET A 434 21.06 -15.17 -0.65
CA MET A 434 20.26 -16.23 -1.28
C MET A 434 18.96 -15.70 -1.92
N SER A 435 18.35 -14.68 -1.30
CA SER A 435 17.14 -14.03 -1.82
C SER A 435 17.42 -12.99 -2.91
N GLY A 436 18.67 -12.56 -3.07
CA GLY A 436 19.08 -11.53 -4.03
C GLY A 436 18.71 -10.09 -3.64
N TYR A 437 18.12 -9.89 -2.47
CA TYR A 437 17.74 -8.56 -1.98
C TYR A 437 18.94 -7.71 -1.59
N ASP A 438 20.09 -8.33 -1.33
CA ASP A 438 21.37 -7.66 -1.14
C ASP A 438 21.76 -6.81 -2.37
N ILE A 439 21.62 -7.36 -3.57
CA ILE A 439 21.92 -6.67 -4.84
C ILE A 439 20.86 -5.60 -5.14
N VAL A 440 19.58 -5.91 -4.90
CA VAL A 440 18.47 -4.98 -5.12
C VAL A 440 18.63 -3.74 -4.24
N LEU A 441 18.87 -3.92 -2.94
CA LEU A 441 19.07 -2.81 -2.00
C LEU A 441 20.29 -1.97 -2.38
N LEU A 442 21.41 -2.59 -2.75
CA LEU A 442 22.57 -1.84 -3.23
C LEU A 442 22.23 -0.96 -4.44
N LYS A 443 21.48 -1.49 -5.41
CA LYS A 443 21.09 -0.72 -6.61
C LYS A 443 20.11 0.40 -6.29
N SER A 444 19.15 0.16 -5.41
CA SER A 444 18.22 1.18 -4.91
C SER A 444 18.99 2.28 -4.19
N PHE A 445 19.92 1.94 -3.29
CA PHE A 445 20.75 2.91 -2.57
C PHE A 445 21.66 3.72 -3.49
N GLU A 446 22.27 3.13 -4.51
CA GLU A 446 23.02 3.86 -5.55
C GLU A 446 22.15 4.89 -6.28
N THR A 447 20.89 4.54 -6.54
CA THR A 447 19.93 5.41 -7.22
C THR A 447 19.53 6.57 -6.31
N GLY A 448 19.19 6.27 -5.04
CA GLY A 448 18.91 7.28 -4.01
C GLY A 448 20.09 8.23 -3.77
N LEU A 449 21.32 7.74 -3.77
CA LEU A 449 22.52 8.57 -3.65
C LEU A 449 22.73 9.53 -4.83
N ARG A 450 22.06 9.33 -5.96
CA ARG A 450 22.10 10.25 -7.10
C ARG A 450 20.94 11.24 -7.09
N SER A 451 19.76 10.82 -6.65
CA SER A 451 18.53 11.60 -6.74
C SER A 451 18.17 12.37 -5.47
N PHE A 452 18.44 11.83 -4.28
CA PHE A 452 17.93 12.38 -3.03
C PHE A 452 18.60 13.67 -2.60
N GLU A 453 17.83 14.48 -1.87
CA GLU A 453 18.30 15.68 -1.19
C GLU A 453 19.26 15.36 -0.03
N TYR A 454 20.06 16.35 0.35
CA TYR A 454 21.15 16.20 1.34
C TYR A 454 20.66 15.72 2.71
N GLN A 455 19.41 16.00 3.10
CA GLN A 455 18.84 15.65 4.41
C GLN A 455 18.63 14.14 4.58
N LEU A 456 18.40 13.41 3.49
CA LEU A 456 18.13 11.97 3.50
C LEU A 456 19.43 11.13 3.44
N ILE A 457 20.54 11.74 3.00
CA ILE A 457 21.82 11.06 2.79
C ILE A 457 22.39 10.43 4.07
N PRO A 458 22.32 11.03 5.28
CA PRO A 458 22.81 10.39 6.50
C PRO A 458 22.12 9.06 6.80
N ASN A 459 20.79 9.03 6.71
CA ASN A 459 20.00 7.82 6.98
C ASN A 459 20.26 6.75 5.91
N LEU A 460 20.36 7.16 4.64
CA LEU A 460 20.72 6.28 3.54
C LEU A 460 22.11 5.67 3.72
N MET A 461 23.09 6.50 4.07
CA MET A 461 24.46 6.05 4.28
C MET A 461 24.55 5.12 5.48
N LYS A 462 23.83 5.37 6.57
CA LYS A 462 23.74 4.45 7.71
C LYS A 462 23.24 3.06 7.29
N CYS A 463 22.15 3.00 6.52
CA CYS A 463 21.60 1.75 5.99
C CYS A 463 22.59 1.04 5.06
N PHE A 464 23.23 1.79 4.17
CA PHE A 464 24.23 1.28 3.24
C PHE A 464 25.46 0.70 3.97
N LEU A 465 25.97 1.40 4.98
CA LEU A 465 27.08 0.92 5.81
C LEU A 465 26.71 -0.35 6.57
N SER A 466 25.50 -0.43 7.14
CA SER A 466 25.00 -1.66 7.78
C SER A 466 24.93 -2.82 6.78
N LEU A 467 24.35 -2.58 5.59
CA LEU A 467 24.24 -3.58 4.55
C LEU A 467 25.62 -4.11 4.13
N ILE A 468 26.59 -3.22 3.87
CA ILE A 468 27.95 -3.64 3.47
C ILE A 468 28.66 -4.39 4.59
N SER A 469 28.52 -3.93 5.84
CA SER A 469 29.11 -4.59 7.00
C SER A 469 28.61 -6.04 7.16
N LYS A 470 27.38 -6.33 6.73
CA LYS A 470 26.79 -7.69 6.71
C LYS A 470 27.10 -8.45 5.45
N MET A 471 27.03 -7.79 4.30
CA MET A 471 27.24 -8.41 3.00
C MET A 471 28.62 -9.00 2.87
N GLN A 472 29.60 -8.52 3.65
CA GLN A 472 30.95 -9.10 3.82
C GLN A 472 31.21 -10.20 2.81
N MET A 473 31.39 -9.77 1.55
CA MET A 473 32.09 -10.55 0.54
C MET A 473 33.28 -11.13 1.30
N LYS A 474 33.58 -12.41 1.14
CA LYS A 474 34.67 -13.15 1.83
C LYS A 474 36.07 -12.46 1.79
N HIS A 475 36.16 -11.26 1.23
CA HIS A 475 37.27 -10.36 1.05
C HIS A 475 37.36 -9.22 2.09
N LEU A 476 36.29 -8.82 2.81
CA LEU A 476 36.37 -7.75 3.85
C LEU A 476 36.91 -8.21 5.21
N SER A 477 37.02 -9.52 5.44
CA SER A 477 37.80 -10.06 6.57
C SER A 477 39.29 -9.80 6.41
N ASN A 478 39.74 -9.45 5.19
CA ASN A 478 41.08 -8.92 4.92
C ASN A 478 40.99 -7.38 4.86
N LYS A 479 41.11 -6.72 6.02
CA LYS A 479 41.30 -5.25 6.14
C LYS A 479 42.54 -4.70 5.37
N HIS A 480 43.24 -5.56 4.65
CA HIS A 480 44.45 -5.29 3.89
C HIS A 480 44.28 -5.50 2.37
N SER A 481 43.14 -5.97 1.87
CA SER A 481 42.95 -6.16 0.42
C SER A 481 42.59 -4.84 -0.26
N LEU A 482 43.43 -4.41 -1.20
CA LEU A 482 43.21 -3.24 -2.06
C LEU A 482 42.41 -3.61 -3.33
N GLU A 483 41.48 -4.55 -3.26
CA GLU A 483 40.59 -4.90 -4.38
C GLU A 483 39.46 -3.88 -4.52
N TRP A 484 39.01 -3.60 -5.74
CA TRP A 484 37.87 -2.70 -6.00
C TRP A 484 36.59 -3.34 -5.49
N THR A 485 35.78 -2.58 -4.77
CA THR A 485 34.54 -3.03 -4.15
C THR A 485 33.37 -2.19 -4.63
N LYS A 486 32.14 -2.69 -4.45
CA LYS A 486 30.93 -1.89 -4.72
C LYS A 486 30.83 -0.63 -3.84
N PHE A 487 31.58 -0.57 -2.74
CA PHE A 487 31.73 0.63 -1.94
C PHE A 487 32.41 1.76 -2.73
N ASP A 488 33.41 1.42 -3.55
CA ASP A 488 34.13 2.37 -4.37
C ASP A 488 33.20 3.05 -5.39
N ASP A 489 32.24 2.29 -5.93
CA ASP A 489 31.23 2.82 -6.85
C ASP A 489 30.35 3.87 -6.16
N VAL A 490 30.00 3.65 -4.89
CA VAL A 490 29.27 4.63 -4.07
C VAL A 490 30.10 5.86 -3.75
N MET A 491 31.38 5.70 -3.40
CA MET A 491 32.27 6.86 -3.19
C MET A 491 32.47 7.68 -4.45
N ASN A 492 32.50 7.04 -5.63
CA ASN A 492 32.54 7.74 -6.91
C ASN A 492 31.26 8.53 -7.21
N ILE A 493 30.12 8.20 -6.59
CA ILE A 493 28.89 8.99 -6.66
C ILE A 493 28.89 10.10 -5.60
N LEU A 494 29.31 9.79 -4.37
CA LEU A 494 29.23 10.71 -3.23
C LEU A 494 30.26 11.85 -3.29
N LEU A 495 31.54 11.54 -3.57
CA LEU A 495 32.61 12.53 -3.56
C LEU A 495 32.39 13.69 -4.56
N PRO A 496 32.00 13.46 -5.83
CA PRO A 496 31.69 14.57 -6.74
C PRO A 496 30.54 15.45 -6.24
N ARG A 497 29.52 14.87 -5.60
CA ARG A 497 28.41 15.65 -5.03
C ARG A 497 28.90 16.55 -3.90
N MET A 498 29.76 16.02 -3.04
CA MET A 498 30.35 16.77 -1.94
C MET A 498 31.27 17.91 -2.42
N GLU A 499 32.05 17.69 -3.49
CA GLU A 499 32.96 18.69 -4.09
C GLU A 499 32.24 19.84 -4.80
N LEU A 500 31.05 19.58 -5.37
CA LEU A 500 30.28 20.60 -6.09
C LEU A 500 29.40 21.45 -5.17
N GLU A 501 29.21 21.02 -3.94
CA GLU A 501 28.28 21.64 -3.00
C GLU A 501 28.88 22.90 -2.35
N ARG A 502 28.09 23.97 -2.29
CA ARG A 502 28.54 25.28 -1.80
C ARG A 502 27.65 25.86 -0.70
N LYS A 503 26.48 25.27 -0.47
CA LYS A 503 25.57 25.72 0.59
C LYS A 503 26.05 25.22 1.94
N HIS A 504 25.83 26.00 3.00
CA HIS A 504 26.32 25.66 4.35
C HIS A 504 25.65 24.41 4.94
N GLU A 505 24.31 24.28 4.84
CA GLU A 505 23.58 23.15 5.46
C GLU A 505 23.95 21.78 4.87
N PRO A 506 24.04 21.60 3.53
CA PRO A 506 24.49 20.35 2.94
C PRO A 506 25.95 20.00 3.31
N ILE A 507 26.85 21.00 3.38
CA ILE A 507 28.25 20.77 3.78
C ILE A 507 28.32 20.20 5.19
N VAL A 508 27.56 20.77 6.14
CA VAL A 508 27.48 20.24 7.52
C VAL A 508 26.95 18.81 7.52
N CYS A 509 25.90 18.54 6.73
CA CYS A 509 25.33 17.21 6.60
C CYS A 509 26.34 16.18 6.07
N TYR A 510 26.99 16.47 4.93
CA TYR A 510 28.00 15.57 4.34
C TYR A 510 29.23 15.41 5.25
N ALA A 511 29.66 16.48 5.93
CA ALA A 511 30.76 16.42 6.88
C ALA A 511 30.45 15.45 8.03
N SER A 512 29.21 15.42 8.52
CA SER A 512 28.80 14.54 9.62
C SER A 512 28.88 13.04 9.28
N ILE A 513 28.72 12.70 8.01
CA ILE A 513 28.72 11.31 7.51
C ILE A 513 30.16 10.81 7.29
N LEU A 514 31.07 11.71 6.92
CA LEU A 514 32.42 11.39 6.47
C LEU A 514 33.23 10.57 7.48
N PRO A 515 33.23 10.86 8.81
CA PRO A 515 33.92 10.01 9.80
C PRO A 515 33.46 8.56 9.77
N LEU A 516 32.14 8.32 9.70
CA LEU A 516 31.54 6.98 9.70
C LEU A 516 31.92 6.18 8.45
N VAL A 517 31.93 6.85 7.29
CA VAL A 517 32.33 6.28 6.00
C VAL A 517 33.81 5.87 6.01
N LEU A 518 34.69 6.74 6.51
CA LEU A 518 36.12 6.45 6.58
C LEU A 518 36.45 5.34 7.59
N GLU A 519 35.72 5.27 8.70
CA GLU A 519 35.86 4.19 9.68
C GLU A 519 35.46 2.82 9.08
N SER A 520 34.38 2.78 8.30
CA SER A 520 33.88 1.55 7.68
C SER A 520 34.77 1.01 6.55
N THR A 521 35.49 1.88 5.84
CA THR A 521 36.34 1.50 4.69
C THR A 521 37.75 1.11 5.08
N GLY A 522 38.25 1.61 6.22
CA GLY A 522 39.60 1.33 6.70
C GLY A 522 40.68 1.84 5.75
N LEU A 523 41.68 1.00 5.46
CA LEU A 523 42.85 1.36 4.65
C LEU A 523 42.51 1.81 3.21
N SER A 524 41.34 1.42 2.68
CA SER A 524 40.91 1.75 1.31
C SER A 524 40.70 3.26 1.10
N CYS A 525 40.52 4.04 2.18
CA CYS A 525 40.40 5.51 2.15
C CYS A 525 41.51 6.21 1.34
N ILE A 526 42.70 5.59 1.29
CA ILE A 526 43.89 6.14 0.62
C ILE A 526 43.62 6.43 -0.87
N ARG A 527 42.77 5.63 -1.53
CA ARG A 527 42.44 5.81 -2.95
C ARG A 527 41.88 7.19 -3.26
N TRP A 528 41.16 7.75 -2.30
CA TRP A 528 40.50 9.05 -2.46
C TRP A 528 41.27 10.18 -1.81
N SER A 529 42.50 9.97 -1.36
CA SER A 529 43.31 10.99 -0.68
C SER A 529 43.42 12.31 -1.48
N GLU A 530 43.63 12.22 -2.80
CA GLU A 530 43.70 13.40 -3.68
C GLU A 530 42.39 14.22 -3.73
N ARG A 531 41.25 13.59 -3.47
CA ARG A 531 39.92 14.22 -3.46
C ARG A 531 39.49 14.65 -2.05
N LEU A 532 39.78 13.82 -1.05
CA LEU A 532 39.45 14.05 0.36
C LEU A 532 40.26 15.22 0.96
N ILE A 533 41.54 15.36 0.65
CA ILE A 533 42.39 16.41 1.25
C ILE A 533 41.93 17.81 0.84
N PRO A 534 41.67 18.13 -0.45
CA PRO A 534 41.05 19.39 -0.84
C PRO A 534 39.70 19.61 -0.15
N LEU A 535 38.85 18.58 -0.11
CA LEU A 535 37.54 18.64 0.52
C LEU A 535 37.62 18.98 2.01
N PHE A 536 38.55 18.37 2.74
CA PHE A 536 38.83 18.71 4.13
C PHE A 536 39.24 20.17 4.30
N SER A 537 40.08 20.70 3.40
CA SER A 537 40.50 22.10 3.43
C SER A 537 39.35 23.08 3.19
N GLU A 538 38.35 22.70 2.41
CA GLU A 538 37.17 23.54 2.14
C GLU A 538 36.15 23.45 3.28
N TYR A 539 35.85 22.24 3.76
CA TYR A 539 34.80 22.01 4.77
C TYR A 539 35.21 22.52 6.16
N ILE A 540 36.50 22.57 6.49
CA ILE A 540 37.01 23.14 7.75
C ILE A 540 36.78 24.65 7.86
N MET A 541 36.66 25.37 6.74
CA MET A 541 36.48 26.83 6.79
C MET A 541 35.09 27.25 7.28
N ASN A 542 34.14 26.31 7.33
CA ASN A 542 32.80 26.52 7.85
C ASN A 542 32.75 26.11 9.34
N SER A 543 32.43 27.05 10.23
CA SER A 543 32.46 26.87 11.69
C SER A 543 31.61 25.70 12.21
N GLN A 544 30.48 25.40 11.56
CA GLN A 544 29.56 24.32 11.95
C GLN A 544 30.03 22.93 11.50
N SER A 545 30.85 22.82 10.45
CA SER A 545 31.38 21.54 9.95
C SER A 545 32.79 21.25 10.45
N THR A 546 33.47 22.21 11.09
CA THR A 546 34.83 22.04 11.65
C THR A 546 34.94 20.78 12.50
N PHE A 547 34.04 20.59 13.48
CA PHE A 547 34.04 19.42 14.37
C PHE A 547 34.05 18.09 13.60
N PHE A 548 33.07 17.91 12.71
CA PHE A 548 32.91 16.66 11.96
C PHE A 548 34.06 16.42 10.97
N THR A 549 34.56 17.49 10.34
CA THR A 549 35.66 17.41 9.37
C THR A 549 36.98 17.05 10.06
N VAL A 550 37.24 17.62 11.24
CA VAL A 550 38.44 17.28 12.03
C VAL A 550 38.38 15.84 12.52
N LYS A 551 37.20 15.38 12.96
CA LYS A 551 37.00 13.96 13.30
C LYS A 551 37.20 13.04 12.09
N ALA A 552 36.78 13.47 10.89
CA ALA A 552 37.03 12.73 9.67
C ALA A 552 38.53 12.66 9.32
N ILE A 553 39.27 13.77 9.50
CA ILE A 553 40.74 13.80 9.35
C ILE A 553 41.40 12.88 10.37
N GLU A 554 40.95 12.89 11.62
CA GLU A 554 41.49 12.03 12.68
C GLU A 554 41.34 10.54 12.31
N VAL A 555 40.13 10.12 11.90
CA VAL A 555 39.88 8.75 11.43
C VAL A 555 40.73 8.44 10.19
N PHE A 556 40.86 9.37 9.25
CA PHE A 556 41.72 9.19 8.08
C PHE A 556 43.19 8.97 8.47
N ILE A 557 43.72 9.73 9.44
CA ILE A 557 45.09 9.55 9.96
C ILE A 557 45.24 8.16 10.59
N GLN A 558 44.30 7.77 11.45
CA GLN A 558 44.30 6.49 12.15
C GLN A 558 44.21 5.28 11.20
N GLN A 559 43.56 5.42 10.04
CA GLN A 559 43.48 4.34 9.04
C GLN A 559 44.66 4.31 8.07
N THR A 560 45.34 5.44 7.86
CA THR A 560 46.37 5.60 6.81
C THR A 560 47.82 5.73 7.32
N TRP A 561 48.03 5.70 8.64
CA TRP A 561 49.35 5.77 9.30
C TRP A 561 50.45 4.82 8.74
N PRO A 562 50.16 3.62 8.20
CA PRO A 562 51.23 2.69 7.78
C PRO A 562 52.04 3.16 6.57
N ARG A 563 51.56 4.14 5.79
CA ARG A 563 52.23 4.58 4.53
C ARG A 563 53.05 5.86 4.68
N GLN A 564 54.14 5.95 3.91
CA GLN A 564 54.95 7.14 3.72
C GLN A 564 54.23 8.13 2.77
N CYS A 565 53.18 8.79 3.23
CA CYS A 565 52.47 9.80 2.42
C CYS A 565 53.06 11.20 2.66
N THR A 566 53.19 12.01 1.60
CA THR A 566 53.60 13.43 1.65
C THR A 566 52.51 14.36 2.19
N HIS A 567 51.30 13.84 2.36
CA HIS A 567 50.09 14.58 2.70
C HIS A 567 50.01 15.02 4.18
N TRP A 568 50.82 14.45 5.08
CA TRP A 568 50.79 14.79 6.51
C TRP A 568 51.06 16.27 6.78
N ASN A 569 51.98 16.88 6.03
CA ASN A 569 52.27 18.32 6.16
C ASN A 569 51.09 19.18 5.69
N VAL A 570 50.37 18.73 4.66
CA VAL A 570 49.18 19.43 4.14
C VAL A 570 48.04 19.35 5.15
N LEU A 571 47.81 18.17 5.74
CA LEU A 571 46.83 17.99 6.82
C LEU A 571 47.17 18.84 8.04
N LEU A 572 48.43 18.90 8.45
CA LEU A 572 48.87 19.78 9.54
C LEU A 572 48.57 21.25 9.23
N VAL A 573 48.86 21.73 8.01
CA VAL A 573 48.54 23.09 7.58
C VAL A 573 47.02 23.35 7.60
N ILE A 574 46.21 22.38 7.18
CA ILE A 574 44.74 22.49 7.24
C ILE A 574 44.26 22.62 8.69
N LEU A 575 44.77 21.81 9.62
CA LEU A 575 44.41 21.88 11.05
C LEU A 575 44.86 23.19 11.70
N ILE A 576 46.04 23.70 11.37
CA ILE A 576 46.52 25.00 11.86
C ILE A 576 45.66 26.14 11.30
N LYS A 577 45.27 26.08 10.03
CA LYS A 577 44.34 27.05 9.44
C LYS A 577 42.99 27.04 10.16
N ALA A 578 42.47 25.85 10.51
CA ALA A 578 41.24 25.70 11.29
C ALA A 578 41.33 26.38 12.65
N LEU A 579 42.41 26.12 13.40
CA LEU A 579 42.66 26.78 14.69
C LEU A 579 42.71 28.30 14.54
N TYR A 580 43.37 28.77 13.49
CA TYR A 580 43.51 30.20 13.24
C TYR A 580 42.18 30.88 12.84
N SER A 581 41.28 30.19 12.14
CA SER A 581 39.95 30.71 11.79
C SER A 581 39.01 30.76 13.00
N GLU A 582 39.03 29.76 13.88
CA GLU A 582 38.24 29.77 15.12
C GLU A 582 38.64 30.93 16.05
N ASP A 583 39.93 31.27 16.06
CA ASP A 583 40.48 32.40 16.82
C ASP A 583 40.13 33.78 16.23
N LYS A 584 39.80 33.85 14.92
CA LYS A 584 39.33 35.10 14.28
C LYS A 584 37.85 35.40 14.55
N ASN A 585 37.03 34.38 14.82
CA ASN A 585 35.59 34.49 15.03
C ASN A 585 35.23 34.83 16.50
N ALA A 586 35.95 35.80 17.07
CA ALA A 586 36.12 36.07 18.52
C ALA A 586 34.87 36.48 19.34
N VAL A 587 33.64 36.29 18.86
CA VAL A 587 32.42 36.63 19.63
C VAL A 587 31.96 35.47 20.51
N GLN A 588 32.15 34.20 20.09
CA GLN A 588 31.98 32.99 20.91
C GLN A 588 32.89 31.88 20.36
N PRO A 589 34.09 31.64 20.93
CA PRO A 589 34.93 30.54 20.49
C PRO A 589 34.26 29.20 20.85
N ASN A 590 34.12 28.31 19.88
CA ASN A 590 33.55 26.99 20.13
C ASN A 590 34.62 26.09 20.76
N GLU A 591 34.67 26.06 22.10
CA GLU A 591 35.71 25.33 22.86
C GLU A 591 35.79 23.84 22.47
N GLU A 592 34.70 23.24 22.00
CA GLU A 592 34.66 21.85 21.52
C GLU A 592 35.44 21.64 20.22
N ASN A 593 35.25 22.49 19.20
CA ASN A 593 35.98 22.41 17.92
C ASN A 593 37.49 22.45 18.15
N ILE A 594 37.85 23.35 19.05
CA ILE A 594 39.20 23.64 19.50
C ILE A 594 39.89 22.42 20.12
N LEU A 595 39.21 21.72 21.03
CA LEU A 595 39.75 20.55 21.72
C LEU A 595 40.01 19.41 20.73
N VAL A 596 39.04 19.19 19.83
CA VAL A 596 39.09 18.13 18.82
C VAL A 596 40.23 18.38 17.82
N ILE A 597 40.50 19.63 17.45
CA ILE A 597 41.65 19.96 16.59
C ILE A 597 42.97 19.67 17.30
N VAL A 598 43.10 20.02 18.58
CA VAL A 598 44.31 19.74 19.36
C VAL A 598 44.53 18.24 19.51
N GLU A 599 43.48 17.47 19.78
CA GLU A 599 43.55 16.00 19.83
C GLU A 599 43.95 15.40 18.48
N CYS A 600 43.39 15.90 17.37
CA CYS A 600 43.76 15.48 16.02
C CYS A 600 45.22 15.80 15.66
N ILE A 601 45.77 16.92 16.14
CA ILE A 601 47.20 17.23 15.98
C ILE A 601 48.06 16.26 16.79
N LYS A 602 47.64 15.87 18.00
CA LYS A 602 48.35 14.87 18.82
C LYS A 602 48.32 13.49 18.17
N THR A 603 47.20 13.07 17.59
CA THR A 603 47.12 11.79 16.86
C THR A 603 47.98 11.81 15.61
N LEU A 604 48.04 12.94 14.90
CA LEU A 604 48.95 13.16 13.78
C LEU A 604 50.43 13.08 14.23
N GLU A 605 50.79 13.74 15.33
CA GLU A 605 52.14 13.68 15.90
C GLU A 605 52.53 12.26 16.34
N ALA A 606 51.61 11.54 17.00
CA ALA A 606 51.81 10.17 17.42
C ALA A 606 52.02 9.22 16.22
N ALA A 607 51.30 9.44 15.12
CA ALA A 607 51.46 8.67 13.89
C ALA A 607 52.82 8.91 13.21
N ARG A 608 53.32 10.15 13.18
CA ARG A 608 54.62 10.51 12.54
C ARG A 608 55.37 11.64 13.29
N PRO A 609 56.10 11.33 14.36
CA PRO A 609 56.76 12.36 15.17
C PRO A 609 57.86 13.12 14.42
N GLU A 610 58.59 12.45 13.50
CA GLU A 610 59.76 13.03 12.82
C GLU A 610 59.44 14.17 11.85
N CYS A 611 58.31 14.09 11.13
CA CYS A 611 57.91 15.11 10.16
C CYS A 611 57.23 16.30 10.83
N ILE A 612 56.48 16.05 11.90
CA ILE A 612 55.53 17.01 12.49
C ILE A 612 56.17 17.82 13.61
N ARG A 613 57.00 17.21 14.46
CA ARG A 613 57.68 17.93 15.57
C ARG A 613 58.54 19.08 15.08
N ASN A 614 59.21 18.92 13.95
CA ASN A 614 60.03 19.98 13.35
C ASN A 614 59.20 21.19 12.91
N VAL A 615 57.98 20.97 12.42
CA VAL A 615 57.07 22.05 12.00
C VAL A 615 56.37 22.67 13.21
N LEU A 616 55.93 21.84 14.16
CA LEU A 616 55.32 22.31 15.41
C LEU A 616 56.29 23.17 16.23
N ASN A 617 57.56 22.75 16.39
CA ASN A 617 58.57 23.53 17.11
C ASN A 617 58.80 24.91 16.46
N LYS A 618 58.88 24.97 15.12
CA LYS A 618 58.97 26.24 14.38
C LYS A 618 57.73 27.12 14.58
N LEU A 619 56.54 26.54 14.69
CA LEU A 619 55.31 27.27 15.00
C LEU A 619 55.29 27.79 16.44
N LYS A 620 55.82 27.05 17.42
CA LYS A 620 55.98 27.51 18.81
C LYS A 620 56.87 28.76 18.89
N GLU A 621 57.83 28.90 17.98
CA GLU A 621 58.77 30.04 17.92
C GLU A 621 58.21 31.29 17.19
N CYS A 622 57.09 31.18 16.46
CA CYS A 622 56.53 32.30 15.70
C CYS A 622 55.77 33.32 16.58
N LYS A 623 56.24 34.57 16.58
CA LYS A 623 55.71 35.68 17.40
C LYS A 623 54.24 36.05 17.13
N GLU A 624 53.77 35.96 15.88
CA GLU A 624 52.36 36.25 15.51
C GLU A 624 51.37 35.26 16.13
N PHE A 625 51.79 34.01 16.36
CA PHE A 625 50.96 32.98 17.00
C PHE A 625 51.01 33.08 18.52
N GLN A 626 52.11 33.57 19.10
CA GLN A 626 52.24 33.80 20.54
C GLN A 626 51.39 34.98 21.06
N SER A 627 51.02 35.94 20.21
CA SER A 627 50.22 37.11 20.59
C SER A 627 48.73 36.83 20.76
N LYS A 628 48.24 35.64 20.38
CA LYS A 628 46.81 35.30 20.47
C LYS A 628 46.50 34.48 21.72
N ILE A 629 45.57 34.97 22.53
CA ILE A 629 45.25 34.45 23.88
C ILE A 629 44.82 32.98 23.83
N ILE A 630 44.07 32.60 22.81
CA ILE A 630 43.51 31.27 22.63
C ILE A 630 44.61 30.29 22.17
N PHE A 631 45.51 30.71 21.28
CA PHE A 631 46.64 29.91 20.81
C PHE A 631 47.68 29.61 21.91
N LYS A 632 47.82 30.50 22.89
CA LYS A 632 48.66 30.27 24.08
C LYS A 632 48.14 29.14 24.96
N LYS A 633 46.81 29.03 25.14
CA LYS A 633 46.15 27.91 25.85
C LYS A 633 46.36 26.58 25.12
N TYR A 634 46.48 26.59 23.79
CA TYR A 634 46.79 25.37 22.99
C TYR A 634 48.24 24.95 23.02
N LEU A 635 49.16 25.91 23.02
CA LEU A 635 50.59 25.63 23.23
C LEU A 635 50.89 25.01 24.59
N GLU A 636 50.04 25.26 25.60
CA GLU A 636 50.10 24.59 26.91
C GLU A 636 49.50 23.16 26.88
N MET A 637 48.59 22.86 25.94
CA MET A 637 47.95 21.54 25.79
C MET A 637 48.69 20.61 24.81
N LEU A 638 49.51 21.14 23.90
CA LEU A 638 50.37 20.43 22.92
C LEU A 638 51.81 20.31 23.43
#